data_AF-A0A6M0FXE9-F1
#
_entry.id   AF-A0A6M0FXE9-F1
#
_cell.length_a   1.000
_cell.length_b   1.000
_cell.length_c   1.000
_cell.angle_alpha   90.00
_cell.angle_beta   90.00
_cell.angle_gamma   90.00
#
_symmetry.space_group_name_H-M   'P 1'
#
loop_
_entity.id
_entity.type
_entity.pdbx_description
1 polymer ?
#
loop_
_entity_poly.entity_id
_entity_poly.type
_entity_poly.pdbx_seq_one_letter_code
_entity_poly.pdbx_strand_id
1 'polypeptide(L)'
;MSFQVTGHVYEAESCLGLPNLFVKAFDKDLFIDDELGEAYTNNEGYFKIQYSEKDFNDLFEGNPDLYIVVKTPDRSTVLYTNKKNYRREADTSENFEIAIPKSTLQQQNSPTDDRQLLRVLVGVAWIDGFLEPEEQNYINQVARQKGLISDQEIEDLLNQPVSPDQCYQWLHTYLGKNPTKERYQELYEHLSALIASDTRLDAKEADVLKFLSSKKTSVKKLQERLSKIFLDSKFLMNVVRDTDEGSTVTNQGMKALGYYARVPNFILSQLCTSKSDPLLKNDMAKIYLDDNFSPTQQEVIAENLSIIGELPLELSGIFLRNGPNPRFQPLWLYHWLDGDGMIHSIQINKGKASYRNRYVQTEGLLLEQQERKAIWPGLMNLPRFDGPHGILMKNVANTSVVLHAGKLLALWEAGEPYEIKLPNLETVGPYTFGGQLKSTFTAHPKIDPVTGEMMFFGCSFLVPPYLQYGVVSSAGEILQTVPIDLPSPVMMHDFAITENYTIFLDLSLAFQPMRMVNGDLPITFDWERPNRIGILPRYGDNSSIRWFQVPPCMVIHTANAYEEGDEIVLVACRMNYCNLLIPFYNENNQLGEIDLETLKLYCWRFNLKTGAVKEETINEVNSDFSRINDQRLGRKMRYVYASRIAGYMKPKPLFDGIIKYDLEKNRLQIHELGRGRFCGESVFAPRLGGTTEDEGWLLTLVWDAVEKQSELLVINAQNLEGKPVARVLIPQRVPYGFHASWLSFGQVSP
;
A
#
# COMPACT_ATOMS: atom_id res chain seq x y z
N MET A 1 -25.83 28.58 25.04
CA MET A 1 -25.40 29.30 26.26
C MET A 1 -24.52 30.50 25.85
N SER A 2 -24.35 31.54 26.69
CA SER A 2 -23.48 32.70 26.35
C SER A 2 -22.21 32.64 27.17
N PHE A 3 -21.07 32.82 26.49
CA PHE A 3 -19.74 32.74 27.05
C PHE A 3 -19.08 34.12 27.02
N GLN A 4 -18.14 34.34 27.94
CA GLN A 4 -17.41 35.60 28.02
C GLN A 4 -15.95 35.35 28.38
N VAL A 5 -15.05 36.03 27.66
CA VAL A 5 -13.65 36.17 28.04
C VAL A 5 -13.37 37.62 28.41
N THR A 6 -12.78 37.84 29.58
CA THR A 6 -12.19 39.13 29.95
C THR A 6 -10.71 38.99 30.18
N GLY A 7 -10.02 40.12 30.18
CA GLY A 7 -8.65 40.14 30.65
C GLY A 7 -8.05 41.52 30.67
N HIS A 8 -6.82 41.57 31.15
CA HIS A 8 -6.02 42.77 31.29
C HIS A 8 -4.64 42.53 30.66
N VAL A 9 -4.28 43.41 29.74
CA VAL A 9 -3.00 43.38 29.05
C VAL A 9 -2.16 44.55 29.57
N TYR A 10 -0.99 44.25 30.11
CA TYR A 10 -0.11 45.25 30.73
C TYR A 10 1.36 45.00 30.38
N GLU A 11 2.17 46.06 30.46
CA GLU A 11 3.62 45.95 30.32
C GLU A 11 4.20 45.24 31.55
N ALA A 12 4.98 44.17 31.36
CA ALA A 12 5.42 43.28 32.42
C ALA A 12 6.26 43.99 33.50
N GLU A 13 7.05 44.98 33.10
CA GLU A 13 8.00 45.68 33.99
C GLU A 13 7.38 46.85 34.76
N SER A 14 6.45 47.59 34.15
CA SER A 14 5.81 48.75 34.79
C SER A 14 4.41 48.46 35.35
N CYS A 15 3.84 47.31 34.99
CA CYS A 15 2.46 46.92 35.28
C CYS A 15 1.40 47.92 34.75
N LEU A 16 1.78 48.79 33.81
CA LEU A 16 0.86 49.73 33.18
C LEU A 16 0.05 49.02 32.10
N GLY A 17 -1.27 49.21 32.13
CA GLY A 17 -2.19 48.71 31.11
C GLY A 17 -1.84 49.25 29.72
N LEU A 18 -1.88 48.36 28.72
CA LEU A 18 -1.50 48.67 27.34
C LEU A 18 -2.75 48.94 26.50
N PRO A 19 -2.98 50.20 26.06
CA PRO A 19 -4.20 50.57 25.36
C PRO A 19 -4.16 50.24 23.86
N ASN A 20 -5.34 50.13 23.25
CA ASN A 20 -5.55 49.95 21.81
C ASN A 20 -4.89 48.71 21.18
N LEU A 21 -4.54 47.71 21.98
CA LEU A 21 -4.06 46.43 21.47
C LEU A 21 -5.22 45.59 20.97
N PHE A 22 -5.01 44.91 19.85
CA PHE A 22 -6.01 44.02 19.27
C PHE A 22 -5.94 42.65 19.95
N VAL A 23 -7.06 42.20 20.52
CA VAL A 23 -7.16 40.92 21.23
C VAL A 23 -8.16 40.02 20.51
N LYS A 24 -7.80 38.75 20.34
CA LYS A 24 -8.63 37.77 19.66
C LYS A 24 -8.66 36.45 20.42
N ALA A 25 -9.85 35.89 20.56
CA ALA A 25 -10.11 34.62 21.23
C ALA A 25 -10.42 33.52 20.22
N PHE A 26 -9.93 32.32 20.51
CA PHE A 26 -10.08 31.15 19.65
C PHE A 26 -10.40 29.92 20.49
N ASP A 27 -11.18 29.02 19.89
CA ASP A 27 -11.25 27.63 20.30
C ASP A 27 -10.09 26.84 19.66
N LYS A 28 -9.56 25.84 20.36
CA LYS A 28 -8.35 25.13 19.96
C LYS A 28 -8.68 23.75 19.41
N ASP A 29 -9.17 23.70 18.19
CA ASP A 29 -9.54 22.42 17.58
C ASP A 29 -8.37 21.63 16.98
N LEU A 30 -8.56 20.33 16.76
CA LEU A 30 -7.51 19.50 16.17
C LEU A 30 -7.06 19.97 14.77
N PHE A 31 -7.99 20.56 14.00
CA PHE A 31 -7.79 20.85 12.58
C PHE A 31 -7.79 22.33 12.25
N ILE A 32 -8.87 23.04 12.58
CA ILE A 32 -9.05 24.46 12.32
C ILE A 32 -9.58 25.09 13.59
N ASP A 33 -8.78 25.95 14.20
CA ASP A 33 -9.16 26.68 15.41
C ASP A 33 -10.30 27.65 15.09
N ASP A 34 -11.45 27.48 15.73
CA ASP A 34 -12.60 28.35 15.56
C ASP A 34 -12.39 29.73 16.19
N GLU A 35 -12.92 30.76 15.53
CA GLU A 35 -12.82 32.13 16.00
C GLU A 35 -14.00 32.48 16.90
N LEU A 36 -13.72 32.73 18.18
CA LEU A 36 -14.76 33.05 19.16
C LEU A 36 -15.13 34.53 19.14
N GLY A 37 -14.17 35.41 18.83
CA GLY A 37 -14.40 36.85 18.70
C GLY A 37 -13.16 37.72 18.93
N GLU A 38 -13.33 39.03 18.76
CA GLU A 38 -12.25 40.02 18.85
C GLU A 38 -12.66 41.27 19.64
N ALA A 39 -11.67 41.95 20.24
CA ALA A 39 -11.84 43.20 20.97
C ALA A 39 -10.56 44.05 20.90
N TYR A 40 -10.64 45.31 21.32
CA TYR A 40 -9.47 46.14 21.60
C TYR A 40 -9.37 46.41 23.10
N THR A 41 -8.16 46.53 23.61
CA THR A 41 -7.94 46.95 24.99
C THR A 41 -8.31 48.43 25.18
N ASN A 42 -8.97 48.74 26.30
CA ASN A 42 -9.30 50.11 26.67
C ASN A 42 -8.06 50.89 27.16
N ASN A 43 -8.25 52.15 27.58
CA ASN A 43 -7.16 53.01 28.07
C ASN A 43 -6.37 52.44 29.26
N GLU A 44 -6.95 51.49 29.98
CA GLU A 44 -6.37 50.81 31.14
C GLU A 44 -5.92 49.39 30.81
N GLY A 45 -5.94 48.96 29.53
CA GLY A 45 -5.47 47.64 29.11
C GLY A 45 -6.49 46.51 29.17
N TYR A 46 -7.75 46.77 29.55
CA TYR A 46 -8.77 45.72 29.70
C TYR A 46 -9.50 45.42 28.39
N PHE A 47 -9.85 44.15 28.18
CA PHE A 47 -10.68 43.69 27.06
C PHE A 47 -11.82 42.77 27.54
N LYS A 48 -12.87 42.68 26.70
CA LYS A 48 -13.99 41.77 26.89
C LYS A 48 -14.46 41.25 25.52
N ILE A 49 -14.58 39.93 25.38
CA ILE A 49 -15.08 39.24 24.20
C ILE A 49 -16.28 38.39 24.63
N GLN A 50 -17.38 38.47 23.90
CA GLN A 50 -18.59 37.68 24.14
C GLN A 50 -18.87 36.80 22.93
N TYR A 51 -19.22 35.55 23.19
CA TYR A 51 -19.47 34.54 22.15
C TYR A 51 -20.50 33.52 22.63
N SER A 52 -20.90 32.62 21.75
CA SER A 52 -21.95 31.63 21.97
C SER A 52 -21.52 30.25 21.47
N GLU A 53 -22.27 29.22 21.83
CA GLU A 53 -22.04 27.83 21.36
C GLU A 53 -22.00 27.71 19.83
N LYS A 54 -22.60 28.63 19.09
CA LYS A 54 -22.56 28.60 17.61
C LYS A 54 -21.20 28.99 17.04
N ASP A 55 -20.40 29.70 17.84
CA ASP A 55 -19.10 30.24 17.46
C ASP A 55 -17.96 29.24 17.70
N PHE A 56 -18.27 28.12 18.36
CA PHE A 56 -17.43 26.93 18.53
C PHE A 56 -18.30 25.67 18.44
N ASN A 57 -18.81 25.39 17.23
CA ASN A 57 -19.81 24.35 17.08
C ASN A 57 -19.17 23.03 16.64
N ASP A 58 -18.65 22.28 17.62
CA ASP A 58 -18.11 20.95 17.40
C ASP A 58 -19.14 19.87 17.74
N LEU A 59 -19.19 18.79 16.95
CA LEU A 59 -20.11 17.66 17.16
C LEU A 59 -19.78 16.81 18.42
N PHE A 60 -18.70 17.14 19.14
CA PHE A 60 -18.07 16.25 20.12
C PHE A 60 -17.52 16.91 21.41
N GLU A 61 -17.66 18.22 21.62
CA GLU A 61 -17.21 18.90 22.86
C GLU A 61 -18.33 19.75 23.49
N GLY A 62 -18.31 19.88 24.82
CA GLY A 62 -19.32 20.64 25.57
C GLY A 62 -18.96 22.11 25.80
N ASN A 63 -17.67 22.40 26.03
CA ASN A 63 -17.10 23.72 26.34
C ASN A 63 -15.81 23.92 25.51
N PRO A 64 -15.43 25.16 25.17
CA PRO A 64 -14.31 25.45 24.26
C PRO A 64 -12.94 25.32 24.92
N ASP A 65 -11.94 24.89 24.17
CA ASP A 65 -10.52 24.89 24.51
C ASP A 65 -9.85 26.27 24.21
N LEU A 66 -10.07 27.23 25.11
CA LEU A 66 -9.80 28.65 24.89
C LEU A 66 -8.31 29.07 24.87
N TYR A 67 -7.91 29.82 23.84
CA TYR A 67 -6.67 30.62 23.83
C TYR A 67 -6.84 32.03 23.26
N ILE A 68 -5.92 32.92 23.65
CA ILE A 68 -5.88 34.34 23.30
C ILE A 68 -4.65 34.66 22.45
N VAL A 69 -4.84 35.58 21.51
CA VAL A 69 -3.78 36.24 20.75
C VAL A 69 -3.92 37.75 20.93
N VAL A 70 -2.83 38.42 21.32
CA VAL A 70 -2.75 39.88 21.38
C VAL A 70 -1.80 40.38 20.29
N LYS A 71 -2.22 41.41 19.56
CA LYS A 71 -1.49 42.02 18.45
C LYS A 71 -1.39 43.54 18.60
N THR A 72 -0.50 44.13 17.81
CA THR A 72 -0.42 45.57 17.59
C THR A 72 -1.74 46.14 17.03
N PRO A 73 -2.00 47.46 17.16
CA PRO A 73 -3.24 48.07 16.72
C PRO A 73 -3.57 47.86 15.23
N ASP A 74 -2.55 47.75 14.39
CA ASP A 74 -2.62 47.47 12.95
C ASP A 74 -2.77 45.97 12.62
N ARG A 75 -2.86 45.11 13.64
CA ARG A 75 -3.00 43.64 13.56
C ARG A 75 -1.81 42.91 12.91
N SER A 76 -0.70 43.61 12.63
CA SER A 76 0.45 43.08 11.88
C SER A 76 1.34 42.18 12.73
N THR A 77 1.57 42.55 13.99
CA THR A 77 2.57 41.90 14.86
C THR A 77 1.90 41.24 16.05
N VAL A 78 2.20 39.96 16.32
CA VAL A 78 1.72 39.25 17.51
C VAL A 78 2.61 39.58 18.70
N LEU A 79 2.03 40.21 19.72
CA LEU A 79 2.72 40.59 20.95
C LEU A 79 2.62 39.49 22.03
N TYR A 80 1.56 38.69 22.00
CA TYR A 80 1.37 37.57 22.93
C TYR A 80 0.46 36.49 22.36
N THR A 81 0.71 35.23 22.71
CA THR A 81 -0.25 34.14 22.57
C THR A 81 0.01 33.01 23.57
N ASN A 82 -1.05 32.45 24.15
CA ASN A 82 -0.96 31.24 24.97
C ASN A 82 -1.37 29.97 24.20
N LYS A 83 -1.38 29.98 22.87
CA LYS A 83 -1.83 28.84 22.04
C LYS A 83 -1.18 27.49 22.38
N LYS A 84 0.05 27.47 22.92
CA LYS A 84 0.74 26.25 23.36
C LYS A 84 0.27 25.74 24.73
N ASN A 85 -0.27 26.62 25.56
CA ASN A 85 -0.78 26.39 26.92
C ASN A 85 -2.19 27.00 27.02
N TYR A 86 -3.08 26.53 26.17
CA TYR A 86 -4.48 26.96 26.12
C TYR A 86 -5.24 26.36 27.31
N ARG A 87 -6.37 26.98 27.69
CA ARG A 87 -7.24 26.46 28.76
C ARG A 87 -8.14 25.41 28.16
N ARG A 88 -8.25 24.25 28.79
CA ARG A 88 -9.12 23.16 28.32
C ARG A 88 -10.49 23.26 28.96
N GLU A 89 -11.54 22.94 28.19
CA GLU A 89 -12.93 22.92 28.66
C GLU A 89 -13.31 24.20 29.44
N ALA A 90 -13.02 25.37 28.85
CA ALA A 90 -13.16 26.67 29.50
C ALA A 90 -14.59 26.92 30.01
N ASP A 91 -14.70 27.54 31.18
CA ASP A 91 -15.98 27.88 31.78
C ASP A 91 -16.71 28.97 30.98
N THR A 92 -18.01 29.15 31.26
CA THR A 92 -18.82 30.23 30.65
C THR A 92 -18.28 31.64 30.89
N SER A 93 -17.36 31.83 31.85
CA SER A 93 -16.69 33.09 32.11
C SER A 93 -15.21 32.87 32.48
N GLU A 94 -14.30 33.36 31.65
CA GLU A 94 -12.85 33.21 31.83
C GLU A 94 -12.13 34.55 31.90
N ASN A 95 -11.10 34.65 32.77
CA ASN A 95 -10.28 35.87 32.90
C ASN A 95 -8.79 35.63 32.60
N PHE A 96 -8.15 36.52 31.82
CA PHE A 96 -6.74 36.45 31.44
C PHE A 96 -5.93 37.66 31.94
N GLU A 97 -4.83 37.41 32.63
CA GLU A 97 -3.80 38.41 32.95
C GLU A 97 -2.62 38.22 31.99
N ILE A 98 -2.34 39.21 31.15
CA ILE A 98 -1.38 39.10 30.05
C ILE A 98 -0.29 40.16 30.23
N ALA A 99 0.88 39.72 30.69
CA ALA A 99 2.07 40.56 30.80
C ALA A 99 2.89 40.52 29.49
N ILE A 100 3.08 41.68 28.85
CA ILE A 100 3.90 41.83 27.64
C ILE A 100 5.24 42.49 28.02
N PRO A 101 6.39 41.83 27.81
CA PRO A 101 7.69 42.42 28.09
C PRO A 101 7.97 43.66 27.23
N LYS A 102 8.60 44.67 27.80
CA LYS A 102 8.98 45.90 27.09
C LYS A 102 9.84 45.65 25.84
N SER A 103 10.67 44.61 25.86
CA SER A 103 11.47 44.20 24.69
C SER A 103 10.61 43.77 23.50
N THR A 104 9.42 43.23 23.74
CA THR A 104 8.48 42.79 22.69
C THR A 104 7.77 43.99 22.05
N LEU A 105 7.54 45.05 22.82
CA LEU A 105 6.95 46.31 22.33
C LEU A 105 7.91 47.14 21.47
N GLN A 106 9.22 46.84 21.49
CA GLN A 106 10.28 47.57 20.79
C GLN A 106 10.76 46.90 19.49
N GLN A 107 10.16 45.78 19.07
CA GLN A 107 10.47 45.14 17.78
C GLN A 107 9.89 45.95 16.61
N GLN A 108 10.59 47.01 16.20
CA GLN A 108 10.57 47.48 14.81
C GLN A 108 11.55 46.62 14.00
N ASN A 109 11.16 46.16 12.81
CA ASN A 109 11.97 45.34 11.91
C ASN A 109 13.38 45.92 11.73
N SER A 110 14.41 45.07 11.77
CA SER A 110 15.78 45.55 11.67
C SER A 110 16.09 46.04 10.24
N PRO A 111 16.85 47.14 10.05
CA PRO A 111 17.28 47.63 8.74
C PRO A 111 18.01 46.57 7.88
N THR A 112 18.54 45.54 8.54
CA THR A 112 19.24 44.40 7.94
C THR A 112 18.30 43.47 7.17
N ASP A 113 17.08 43.25 7.66
CA ASP A 113 16.12 42.35 7.02
C ASP A 113 15.46 43.00 5.79
N ASP A 114 15.16 44.31 5.87
CA ASP A 114 14.61 45.08 4.75
C ASP A 114 15.60 45.18 3.58
N ARG A 115 16.90 45.30 3.86
CA ARG A 115 17.95 45.25 2.83
C ARG A 115 18.05 43.87 2.19
N GLN A 116 17.91 42.78 2.96
CA GLN A 116 17.93 41.43 2.41
C GLN A 116 16.71 41.14 1.53
N LEU A 117 15.52 41.64 1.89
CA LEU A 117 14.32 41.53 1.06
C LEU A 117 14.54 42.20 -0.30
N LEU A 118 15.04 43.44 -0.32
CA LEU A 118 15.32 44.17 -1.56
C LEU A 118 16.33 43.44 -2.45
N ARG A 119 17.36 42.80 -1.88
CA ARG A 119 18.31 41.97 -2.65
C ARG A 119 17.62 40.80 -3.34
N VAL A 120 16.68 40.14 -2.67
CA VAL A 120 15.90 39.05 -3.27
C VAL A 120 15.01 39.56 -4.38
N LEU A 121 14.36 40.72 -4.22
CA LEU A 121 13.52 41.30 -5.27
C LEU A 121 14.33 41.68 -6.51
N VAL A 122 15.49 42.31 -6.34
CA VAL A 122 16.39 42.62 -7.46
C VAL A 122 16.94 41.35 -8.12
N GLY A 123 17.27 40.32 -7.34
CA GLY A 123 17.74 39.05 -7.87
C GLY A 123 16.68 38.29 -8.67
N VAL A 124 15.41 38.38 -8.28
CA VAL A 124 14.30 37.76 -9.04
C VAL A 124 14.01 38.54 -10.31
N ALA A 125 13.98 39.87 -10.27
CA ALA A 125 13.78 40.71 -11.45
C ALA A 125 14.92 40.66 -12.49
N TRP A 126 16.03 39.98 -12.17
CA TRP A 126 17.14 39.73 -13.10
C TRP A 126 17.24 38.26 -13.53
N ILE A 127 16.38 37.37 -13.03
CA ILE A 127 16.55 35.91 -13.14
C ILE A 127 16.38 35.40 -14.58
N ASP A 128 15.61 36.13 -15.37
CA ASP A 128 15.41 35.95 -16.81
C ASP A 128 16.53 36.60 -17.66
N GLY A 129 17.39 37.41 -17.02
CA GLY A 129 18.51 38.13 -17.60
C GLY A 129 18.21 39.56 -18.02
N PHE A 130 17.01 40.10 -17.75
CA PHE A 130 16.61 41.44 -18.17
C PHE A 130 15.67 42.11 -17.15
N LEU A 131 16.13 43.19 -16.52
CA LEU A 131 15.30 43.99 -15.60
C LEU A 131 14.34 44.92 -16.35
N GLU A 132 13.02 44.71 -16.22
CA GLU A 132 12.03 45.59 -16.85
C GLU A 132 11.90 46.95 -16.12
N PRO A 133 11.59 48.06 -16.83
CA PRO A 133 11.34 49.36 -16.20
C PRO A 133 10.23 49.34 -15.14
N GLU A 134 9.21 48.52 -15.33
CA GLU A 134 8.07 48.33 -14.42
C GLU A 134 8.50 47.66 -13.10
N GLU A 135 9.33 46.62 -13.17
CA GLU A 135 9.92 45.95 -12.01
C GLU A 135 10.87 46.88 -11.26
N GLN A 136 11.71 47.62 -11.99
CA GLN A 136 12.58 48.63 -11.41
C GLN A 136 11.78 49.72 -10.69
N ASN A 137 10.64 50.15 -11.23
CA ASN A 137 9.74 51.09 -10.57
C ASN A 137 9.12 50.51 -9.28
N TYR A 138 8.71 49.25 -9.31
CA TYR A 138 8.17 48.56 -8.13
C TYR A 138 9.23 48.41 -7.03
N ILE A 139 10.45 47.96 -7.36
CA ILE A 139 11.56 47.83 -6.41
C ILE A 139 11.90 49.19 -5.80
N ASN A 140 11.94 50.26 -6.60
CA ASN A 140 12.14 51.62 -6.10
C ASN A 140 11.03 52.10 -5.17
N GLN A 141 9.78 51.70 -5.41
CA GLN A 141 8.65 52.00 -4.52
C GLN A 141 8.80 51.29 -3.16
N VAL A 142 9.16 49.99 -3.17
CA VAL A 142 9.42 49.22 -1.94
C VAL A 142 10.62 49.81 -1.19
N ALA A 143 11.69 50.18 -1.88
CA ALA A 143 12.86 50.83 -1.28
C ALA A 143 12.51 52.17 -0.60
N ARG A 144 11.63 52.98 -1.18
CA ARG A 144 11.12 54.21 -0.52
C ARG A 144 10.34 53.90 0.75
N GLN A 145 9.45 52.91 0.71
CA GLN A 145 8.62 52.53 1.86
C GLN A 145 9.47 52.02 3.03
N LYS A 146 10.56 51.33 2.73
CA LYS A 146 11.50 50.79 3.73
C LYS A 146 12.65 51.75 4.08
N GLY A 147 12.67 52.97 3.53
CA GLY A 147 13.68 53.98 3.84
C GLY A 147 15.08 53.73 3.26
N LEU A 148 15.19 52.90 2.21
CA LEU A 148 16.44 52.43 1.59
C LEU A 148 16.68 52.96 0.16
N ILE A 149 15.95 53.99 -0.28
CA ILE A 149 16.08 54.51 -1.66
C ILE A 149 17.48 55.04 -2.02
N SER A 150 18.29 55.42 -1.04
CA SER A 150 19.66 55.90 -1.24
C SER A 150 20.71 54.89 -0.78
N ASP A 151 20.34 53.61 -0.67
CA ASP A 151 21.27 52.53 -0.34
C ASP A 151 22.10 52.18 -1.58
N GLN A 152 23.39 52.53 -1.53
CA GLN A 152 24.33 52.36 -2.64
C GLN A 152 24.39 50.92 -3.16
N GLU A 153 24.22 49.91 -2.29
CA GLU A 153 24.26 48.50 -2.67
C GLU A 153 23.06 48.12 -3.55
N ILE A 154 21.87 48.64 -3.24
CA ILE A 154 20.66 48.36 -4.03
C ILE A 154 20.70 49.10 -5.36
N GLU A 155 21.21 50.33 -5.38
CA GLU A 155 21.40 51.12 -6.61
C GLU A 155 22.40 50.46 -7.56
N ASP A 156 23.49 49.89 -7.04
CA ASP A 156 24.48 49.16 -7.83
C ASP A 156 23.88 47.87 -8.42
N LEU A 157 23.05 47.14 -7.65
CA LEU A 157 22.40 45.90 -8.09
C LEU A 157 21.29 46.12 -9.14
N LEU A 158 20.62 47.27 -9.14
CA LEU A 158 19.66 47.62 -10.18
C LEU A 158 20.33 47.89 -11.53
N ASN A 159 21.64 48.18 -11.55
CA ASN A 159 22.39 48.51 -12.75
C ASN A 159 23.28 47.37 -13.25
N GLN A 160 23.28 46.20 -12.59
CA GLN A 160 24.11 45.05 -12.96
C GLN A 160 23.30 43.75 -12.94
N PRO A 161 23.47 42.86 -13.95
CA PRO A 161 22.75 41.59 -14.00
C PRO A 161 23.17 40.66 -12.86
N VAL A 162 22.18 40.05 -12.21
CA VAL A 162 22.37 39.09 -11.11
C VAL A 162 22.27 37.66 -11.65
N SER A 163 23.22 36.80 -11.29
CA SER A 163 23.16 35.39 -11.69
C SER A 163 22.08 34.61 -10.91
N PRO A 164 21.44 33.60 -11.52
CA PRO A 164 20.43 32.78 -10.83
C PRO A 164 20.94 32.14 -9.52
N ASP A 165 22.18 31.63 -9.50
CA ASP A 165 22.78 31.04 -8.30
C ASP A 165 22.89 32.05 -7.14
N GLN A 166 23.21 33.30 -7.47
CA GLN A 166 23.31 34.38 -6.50
C GLN A 166 21.93 34.82 -5.99
N CYS A 167 20.92 34.85 -6.86
CA CYS A 167 19.52 35.05 -6.48
C CYS A 167 19.04 33.96 -5.50
N TYR A 168 19.29 32.68 -5.80
CA TYR A 168 18.92 31.58 -4.91
C TYR A 168 19.66 31.64 -3.56
N GLN A 169 20.93 32.03 -3.55
CA GLN A 169 21.68 32.22 -2.31
C GLN A 169 21.09 33.33 -1.43
N TRP A 170 20.65 34.44 -2.04
CA TRP A 170 19.97 35.52 -1.31
C TRP A 170 18.60 35.10 -0.80
N LEU A 171 17.84 34.33 -1.59
CA LEU A 171 16.56 33.76 -1.16
C LEU A 171 16.75 32.81 0.04
N HIS A 172 17.79 31.98 0.02
CA HIS A 172 18.17 31.14 1.16
C HIS A 172 18.63 31.93 2.38
N THR A 173 19.37 33.03 2.16
CA THR A 173 19.85 33.90 3.25
C THR A 173 18.70 34.65 3.90
N TYR A 174 17.79 35.20 3.08
CA TYR A 174 16.60 35.89 3.55
C TYR A 174 15.66 34.96 4.30
N LEU A 175 15.45 33.72 3.83
CA LEU A 175 14.56 32.78 4.52
C LEU A 175 15.23 32.15 5.76
N GLY A 176 16.54 31.89 5.71
CA GLY A 176 17.26 31.20 6.77
C GLY A 176 16.85 29.72 6.92
N LYS A 177 17.34 29.05 7.97
CA LYS A 177 17.11 27.61 8.19
C LYS A 177 15.68 27.26 8.62
N ASN A 178 14.97 28.18 9.29
CA ASN A 178 13.60 28.01 9.81
C ASN A 178 12.83 29.33 9.70
N PRO A 179 12.24 29.67 8.54
CA PRO A 179 11.65 30.99 8.33
C PRO A 179 10.29 31.10 9.02
N THR A 180 9.98 32.27 9.59
CA THR A 180 8.67 32.53 10.21
C THR A 180 7.56 32.66 9.16
N LYS A 181 6.30 32.43 9.57
CA LYS A 181 5.15 32.47 8.64
C LYS A 181 4.98 33.87 8.04
N GLU A 182 5.25 34.89 8.85
CA GLU A 182 5.17 36.30 8.53
C GLU A 182 6.23 36.67 7.47
N ARG A 183 7.46 36.18 7.63
CA ARG A 183 8.58 36.41 6.70
C ARG A 183 8.38 35.75 5.33
N TYR A 184 7.74 34.58 5.31
CA TYR A 184 7.31 33.92 4.07
C TYR A 184 6.19 34.68 3.37
N GLN A 185 5.21 35.16 4.13
CA GLN A 185 4.07 35.88 3.57
C GLN A 185 4.49 37.23 2.99
N GLU A 186 5.36 37.98 3.68
CA GLU A 186 5.95 39.23 3.20
C GLU A 186 6.72 39.02 1.88
N LEU A 187 7.57 37.99 1.82
CA LEU A 187 8.31 37.67 0.59
C LEU A 187 7.37 37.30 -0.57
N TYR A 188 6.35 36.49 -0.28
CA TYR A 188 5.39 36.06 -1.29
C TYR A 188 4.59 37.22 -1.86
N GLU A 189 4.13 38.14 -1.01
CA GLU A 189 3.36 39.33 -1.44
C GLU A 189 4.19 40.24 -2.32
N HIS A 190 5.45 40.50 -1.94
CA HIS A 190 6.35 41.32 -2.74
C HIS A 190 6.75 40.66 -4.07
N LEU A 191 7.06 39.36 -4.08
CA LEU A 191 7.38 38.64 -5.31
C LEU A 191 6.16 38.51 -6.23
N SER A 192 4.97 38.29 -5.68
CA SER A 192 3.73 38.22 -6.47
C SER A 192 3.41 39.57 -7.10
N ALA A 193 3.63 40.68 -6.39
CA ALA A 193 3.40 42.02 -6.92
C ALA A 193 4.47 42.44 -7.94
N LEU A 194 5.73 42.05 -7.73
CA LEU A 194 6.82 42.24 -8.69
C LEU A 194 6.54 41.50 -10.01
N ILE A 195 6.23 40.20 -9.94
CA ILE A 195 5.93 39.37 -11.13
C ILE A 195 4.60 39.79 -11.78
N ALA A 196 3.63 40.32 -11.02
CA ALA A 196 2.41 40.87 -11.60
C ALA A 196 2.61 42.22 -12.30
N SER A 197 3.73 42.89 -12.07
CA SER A 197 4.12 44.12 -12.77
C SER A 197 4.91 43.87 -14.05
N ASP A 198 5.39 42.64 -14.24
CA ASP A 198 6.10 42.18 -15.44
C ASP A 198 5.13 41.95 -16.62
N THR A 199 5.55 42.39 -17.81
CA THR A 199 4.78 42.26 -19.05
C THR A 199 5.14 41.02 -19.87
N ARG A 200 6.17 40.26 -19.45
CA ARG A 200 6.72 39.08 -20.11
C ARG A 200 6.98 37.92 -19.13
N LEU A 201 5.91 37.29 -18.66
CA LEU A 201 5.99 36.07 -17.83
C LEU A 201 6.95 34.99 -18.41
N ASP A 202 8.14 34.87 -17.82
CA ASP A 202 9.12 33.81 -18.13
C ASP A 202 8.85 32.53 -17.31
N ALA A 203 9.18 31.37 -17.89
CA ALA A 203 8.99 30.06 -17.24
C ALA A 203 9.74 29.92 -15.90
N LYS A 204 10.89 30.62 -15.74
CA LYS A 204 11.73 30.53 -14.53
C LYS A 204 11.17 31.32 -13.35
N GLU A 205 10.48 32.43 -13.59
CA GLU A 205 9.82 33.23 -12.56
C GLU A 205 8.57 32.53 -12.02
N ALA A 206 7.83 31.89 -12.92
CA ALA A 206 6.73 31.01 -12.58
C ALA A 206 7.17 29.82 -11.70
N ASP A 207 8.37 29.28 -11.93
CA ASP A 207 8.95 28.19 -11.12
C ASP A 207 9.31 28.64 -9.69
N VAL A 208 9.72 29.90 -9.48
CA VAL A 208 9.95 30.46 -8.13
C VAL A 208 8.62 30.60 -7.36
N LEU A 209 7.55 31.05 -8.03
CA LEU A 209 6.20 31.07 -7.44
C LEU A 209 5.64 29.65 -7.22
N LYS A 210 5.96 28.69 -8.08
CA LYS A 210 5.59 27.28 -7.92
C LYS A 210 6.32 26.65 -6.73
N PHE A 211 7.60 26.97 -6.54
CA PHE A 211 8.37 26.58 -5.35
C PHE A 211 7.79 27.17 -4.06
N LEU A 212 7.44 28.47 -4.05
CA LEU A 212 6.85 29.13 -2.89
C LEU A 212 5.39 28.69 -2.61
N SER A 213 4.58 28.46 -3.64
CA SER A 213 3.21 27.96 -3.53
C SER A 213 3.15 26.48 -3.12
N SER A 214 4.13 25.65 -3.52
CA SER A 214 4.29 24.26 -3.04
C SER A 214 4.58 24.15 -1.54
N LYS A 215 5.05 25.24 -0.91
CA LYS A 215 5.18 25.36 0.55
C LYS A 215 3.98 26.03 1.21
N LYS A 216 3.10 26.67 0.44
CA LYS A 216 1.85 27.26 0.89
C LYS A 216 0.73 26.24 0.76
N THR A 217 0.82 25.17 1.53
CA THR A 217 -0.33 24.28 1.70
C THR A 217 -0.52 24.00 3.17
N SER A 218 -1.68 24.42 3.66
CA SER A 218 -2.38 23.90 4.84
C SER A 218 -2.26 22.36 4.95
N VAL A 219 -2.13 21.67 3.82
CA VAL A 219 -1.81 20.24 3.70
C VAL A 219 -0.47 19.86 4.33
N LYS A 220 0.55 20.72 4.39
CA LYS A 220 1.86 20.37 4.99
C LYS A 220 1.85 20.39 6.51
N LYS A 221 1.11 21.32 7.13
CA LYS A 221 0.91 21.36 8.59
C LYS A 221 -0.06 20.27 9.05
N LEU A 222 -1.08 19.98 8.23
CA LEU A 222 -1.94 18.82 8.39
C LEU A 222 -1.09 17.55 8.22
N GLN A 223 -0.31 17.40 7.15
CA GLN A 223 0.63 16.30 6.92
C GLN A 223 1.64 16.13 8.05
N GLU A 224 2.23 17.21 8.60
CA GLU A 224 3.19 17.15 9.72
C GLU A 224 2.51 16.76 11.04
N ARG A 225 1.25 17.17 11.25
CA ARG A 225 0.43 16.72 12.39
C ARG A 225 -0.07 15.28 12.21
N LEU A 226 -0.49 14.92 11.00
CA LEU A 226 -0.97 13.59 10.61
C LEU A 226 0.16 12.57 10.62
N SER A 227 1.34 12.93 10.12
CA SER A 227 2.55 12.12 10.25
C SER A 227 2.94 11.98 11.71
N LYS A 228 2.82 13.02 12.55
CA LYS A 228 2.98 12.83 14.00
C LYS A 228 1.92 11.91 14.62
N ILE A 229 0.67 11.93 14.17
CA ILE A 229 -0.39 11.04 14.70
C ILE A 229 -0.21 9.59 14.21
N PHE A 230 0.08 9.37 12.94
CA PHE A 230 0.33 8.05 12.35
C PHE A 230 1.71 7.46 12.70
N LEU A 231 2.73 8.29 12.92
CA LEU A 231 4.09 7.87 13.31
C LEU A 231 4.35 7.94 14.81
N ASP A 232 3.48 8.56 15.62
CA ASP A 232 3.61 8.43 17.06
C ASP A 232 3.30 6.97 17.40
N SER A 233 4.38 6.22 17.62
CA SER A 233 4.32 4.85 18.13
C SER A 233 3.38 4.75 19.33
N LYS A 234 3.21 5.80 20.14
CA LYS A 234 2.22 5.81 21.23
C LYS A 234 0.78 5.89 20.77
N PHE A 235 0.45 6.56 19.66
CA PHE A 235 -0.92 6.57 19.13
C PHE A 235 -1.31 5.18 18.62
N LEU A 236 -0.49 4.58 17.75
CA LEU A 236 -0.70 3.21 17.29
C LEU A 236 -0.65 2.22 18.47
N MET A 237 0.32 2.33 19.38
CA MET A 237 0.42 1.46 20.56
C MET A 237 -0.69 1.68 21.59
N ASN A 238 -1.29 2.88 21.71
CA ASN A 238 -2.44 3.13 22.59
C ASN A 238 -3.73 2.58 21.96
N VAL A 239 -3.86 2.64 20.63
CA VAL A 239 -4.91 1.89 19.91
C VAL A 239 -4.73 0.38 20.13
N VAL A 240 -3.49 -0.11 20.25
CA VAL A 240 -3.15 -1.52 20.60
C VAL A 240 -3.34 -1.81 22.10
N ARG A 241 -3.16 -0.83 22.99
CA ARG A 241 -3.20 -1.03 24.45
C ARG A 241 -4.59 -0.93 25.07
N ASP A 242 -5.50 -0.17 24.47
CA ASP A 242 -6.89 -0.04 24.94
C ASP A 242 -7.75 -1.28 24.58
N THR A 243 -7.16 -2.31 23.98
CA THR A 243 -7.76 -3.65 23.89
C THR A 243 -7.21 -4.51 25.03
N ASP A 244 -8.09 -4.97 25.94
CA ASP A 244 -7.81 -5.70 27.18
C ASP A 244 -6.49 -6.50 27.23
N GLU A 245 -5.81 -6.44 28.39
CA GLU A 245 -4.67 -7.30 28.78
C GLU A 245 -5.07 -8.78 28.71
N GLY A 246 -4.88 -9.38 27.53
CA GLY A 246 -5.37 -10.72 27.20
C GLY A 246 -5.64 -10.90 25.70
N SER A 247 -5.72 -9.82 24.93
CA SER A 247 -5.80 -9.88 23.47
C SER A 247 -4.45 -10.31 22.88
N THR A 248 -4.37 -11.59 22.48
CA THR A 248 -3.46 -12.00 21.42
C THR A 248 -3.68 -11.07 20.23
N VAL A 249 -2.61 -10.63 19.55
CA VAL A 249 -2.71 -10.05 18.20
C VAL A 249 -3.20 -11.16 17.27
N THR A 250 -4.50 -11.44 17.33
CA THR A 250 -5.26 -12.17 16.32
C THR A 250 -5.71 -11.12 15.31
N ASN A 251 -5.87 -11.51 14.04
CA ASN A 251 -6.39 -10.62 13.00
C ASN A 251 -7.88 -10.22 13.22
N GLN A 252 -8.41 -10.36 14.44
CA GLN A 252 -9.78 -10.02 14.85
C GLN A 252 -10.09 -8.51 14.85
N GLY A 253 -9.23 -7.68 14.25
CA GLY A 253 -9.40 -6.25 14.26
C GLY A 253 -9.07 -5.65 15.62
N MET A 254 -8.36 -4.53 15.58
CA MET A 254 -8.36 -3.63 16.70
C MET A 254 -9.74 -2.96 16.71
N LYS A 255 -10.55 -3.22 17.74
CA LYS A 255 -11.72 -2.38 18.02
C LYS A 255 -11.22 -1.06 18.58
N ALA A 256 -10.86 -0.12 17.71
CA ALA A 256 -10.77 1.27 18.12
C ALA A 256 -12.21 1.76 18.36
N LEU A 257 -12.64 1.83 19.61
CA LEU A 257 -13.93 2.42 19.98
C LEU A 257 -13.78 3.93 20.15
N GLY A 258 -14.79 4.68 19.74
CA GLY A 258 -14.89 6.12 20.00
C GLY A 258 -13.98 7.01 19.15
N TYR A 259 -13.31 7.96 19.80
CA TYR A 259 -12.58 9.10 19.22
C TYR A 259 -11.50 8.68 18.19
N TYR A 260 -10.80 7.57 18.44
CA TYR A 260 -9.66 7.11 17.63
C TYR A 260 -10.03 6.55 16.25
N ALA A 261 -11.29 6.13 16.04
CA ALA A 261 -11.78 5.63 14.76
C ALA A 261 -12.31 6.75 13.83
N ARG A 262 -12.84 7.84 14.39
CA ARG A 262 -13.56 8.88 13.62
C ARG A 262 -12.63 9.90 12.97
N VAL A 263 -11.51 10.22 13.63
CA VAL A 263 -10.52 11.21 13.19
C VAL A 263 -9.86 10.78 11.86
N PRO A 264 -9.28 9.56 11.72
CA PRO A 264 -8.71 9.10 10.45
C PRO A 264 -9.72 9.07 9.31
N ASN A 265 -10.97 8.66 9.56
CA ASN A 265 -12.00 8.62 8.52
C ASN A 265 -12.42 10.00 8.01
N PHE A 266 -12.57 10.98 8.90
CA PHE A 266 -12.86 12.35 8.47
C PHE A 266 -11.74 12.89 7.59
N ILE A 267 -10.48 12.68 7.99
CA ILE A 267 -9.29 13.08 7.21
C ILE A 267 -9.24 12.35 5.87
N LEU A 268 -9.41 11.02 5.85
CA LEU A 268 -9.44 10.23 4.63
C LEU A 268 -10.61 10.64 3.72
N SER A 269 -11.77 10.97 4.28
CA SER A 269 -12.92 11.47 3.51
C SER A 269 -12.68 12.85 2.89
N GLN A 270 -11.90 13.71 3.55
CA GLN A 270 -11.49 15.03 3.05
C GLN A 270 -10.38 14.91 1.99
N LEU A 271 -9.46 13.93 2.14
CA LEU A 271 -8.41 13.62 1.17
C LEU A 271 -8.96 12.87 -0.06
N CYS A 272 -10.02 12.07 0.10
CA CYS A 272 -10.80 11.46 -0.98
C CYS A 272 -11.48 12.47 -1.92
N THR A 273 -11.40 13.77 -1.65
CA THR A 273 -11.89 14.81 -2.56
C THR A 273 -11.01 14.97 -3.80
N SER A 274 -9.80 14.40 -3.82
CA SER A 274 -9.07 14.18 -5.07
C SER A 274 -9.69 13.01 -5.85
N LYS A 275 -10.78 13.31 -6.55
CA LYS A 275 -11.37 12.58 -7.68
C LYS A 275 -10.57 11.33 -8.11
N SER A 276 -10.80 10.21 -7.43
CA SER A 276 -10.61 8.89 -8.03
C SER A 276 -11.71 8.77 -9.08
N ASP A 277 -11.33 8.99 -10.34
CA ASP A 277 -12.22 9.22 -11.48
C ASP A 277 -13.33 8.15 -11.60
N PRO A 278 -14.62 8.49 -11.80
CA PRO A 278 -15.65 7.55 -12.25
C PRO A 278 -15.22 6.67 -13.43
N LEU A 279 -14.31 7.16 -14.29
CA LEU A 279 -13.66 6.39 -15.35
C LEU A 279 -12.89 5.18 -14.80
N LEU A 280 -12.07 5.36 -13.76
CA LEU A 280 -11.29 4.28 -13.14
C LEU A 280 -12.22 3.17 -12.64
N LYS A 281 -13.30 3.55 -11.95
CA LYS A 281 -14.28 2.60 -11.45
C LYS A 281 -14.91 1.76 -12.56
N ASN A 282 -15.31 2.42 -13.64
CA ASN A 282 -15.93 1.73 -14.78
C ASN A 282 -14.93 0.83 -15.51
N ASP A 283 -13.69 1.28 -15.68
CA ASP A 283 -12.64 0.50 -16.34
C ASP A 283 -12.25 -0.73 -15.52
N MET A 284 -12.05 -0.58 -14.20
CA MET A 284 -11.76 -1.71 -13.31
C MET A 284 -12.88 -2.74 -13.28
N ALA A 285 -14.14 -2.30 -13.25
CA ALA A 285 -15.28 -3.20 -13.34
C ALA A 285 -15.33 -3.94 -14.70
N LYS A 286 -15.03 -3.27 -15.81
CA LYS A 286 -14.94 -3.91 -17.14
C LYS A 286 -13.79 -4.91 -17.24
N ILE A 287 -12.71 -4.73 -16.48
CA ILE A 287 -11.56 -5.63 -16.49
C ILE A 287 -11.87 -6.87 -15.63
N TYR A 288 -12.30 -6.67 -14.37
CA TYR A 288 -12.37 -7.73 -13.37
C TYR A 288 -13.78 -8.17 -12.94
N LEU A 289 -14.85 -7.61 -13.51
CA LEU A 289 -16.24 -8.04 -13.26
C LEU A 289 -17.00 -8.35 -14.56
N ASP A 290 -16.30 -8.45 -15.69
CA ASP A 290 -16.88 -8.74 -17.00
C ASP A 290 -16.30 -10.04 -17.61
N ASP A 291 -17.04 -10.62 -18.56
CA ASP A 291 -16.72 -11.93 -19.17
C ASP A 291 -16.37 -12.97 -18.10
N ASN A 292 -15.34 -13.80 -18.26
CA ASN A 292 -14.99 -14.87 -17.32
C ASN A 292 -14.34 -14.39 -16.02
N PHE A 293 -14.11 -13.08 -15.83
CA PHE A 293 -13.80 -12.55 -14.50
C PHE A 293 -15.06 -12.33 -13.64
N SER A 294 -16.24 -12.25 -14.26
CA SER A 294 -17.46 -12.02 -13.49
C SER A 294 -17.78 -13.21 -12.58
N PRO A 295 -18.36 -12.98 -11.38
CA PRO A 295 -18.54 -14.03 -10.39
C PRO A 295 -19.54 -15.10 -10.86
N THR A 296 -19.38 -16.34 -10.39
CA THR A 296 -20.46 -17.33 -10.40
C THR A 296 -21.19 -17.32 -9.06
N GLN A 297 -22.52 -17.29 -9.09
CA GLN A 297 -23.34 -17.21 -7.88
C GLN A 297 -23.79 -18.58 -7.36
N GLN A 298 -23.68 -19.61 -8.20
CA GLN A 298 -24.21 -20.94 -7.90
C GLN A 298 -23.13 -21.88 -7.36
N GLU A 299 -23.44 -22.54 -6.25
CA GLU A 299 -22.68 -23.69 -5.76
C GLU A 299 -23.33 -24.97 -6.30
N VAL A 300 -22.57 -25.75 -7.07
CA VAL A 300 -23.05 -26.93 -7.80
C VAL A 300 -22.35 -28.17 -7.26
N ILE A 301 -23.04 -29.30 -7.31
CA ILE A 301 -22.47 -30.64 -7.23
C ILE A 301 -22.90 -31.36 -8.51
N ALA A 302 -21.95 -31.92 -9.23
CA ALA A 302 -22.23 -32.70 -10.44
C ALA A 302 -21.39 -33.97 -10.46
N GLU A 303 -22.07 -35.10 -10.56
CA GLU A 303 -21.47 -36.42 -10.68
C GLU A 303 -21.44 -36.86 -12.15
N ASN A 304 -20.50 -37.74 -12.50
CA ASN A 304 -20.38 -38.33 -13.85
C ASN A 304 -20.29 -37.27 -14.96
N LEU A 305 -19.30 -36.39 -14.86
CA LEU A 305 -19.07 -35.35 -15.87
C LEU A 305 -18.81 -35.93 -17.25
N SER A 306 -19.22 -35.18 -18.28
CA SER A 306 -18.93 -35.51 -19.68
C SER A 306 -17.44 -35.36 -19.95
N ILE A 307 -16.85 -36.38 -20.58
CA ILE A 307 -15.42 -36.45 -20.88
C ILE A 307 -15.23 -36.59 -22.40
N ILE A 308 -14.37 -35.75 -22.97
CA ILE A 308 -13.86 -35.91 -24.34
C ILE A 308 -12.45 -36.51 -24.25
N GLY A 309 -12.19 -37.59 -24.96
CA GLY A 309 -10.96 -38.38 -24.80
C GLY A 309 -11.13 -39.44 -23.71
N GLU A 310 -10.04 -39.84 -23.06
CA GLU A 310 -10.05 -40.89 -22.03
C GLU A 310 -9.22 -40.45 -20.82
N LEU A 311 -9.86 -40.40 -19.64
CA LEU A 311 -9.15 -40.15 -18.39
C LEU A 311 -8.31 -41.37 -18.03
N PRO A 312 -6.99 -41.23 -17.83
CA PRO A 312 -6.13 -42.34 -17.41
C PRO A 312 -6.65 -43.01 -16.15
N LEU A 313 -6.69 -44.34 -16.12
CA LEU A 313 -7.22 -45.10 -15.00
C LEU A 313 -6.39 -44.91 -13.72
N GLU A 314 -5.07 -44.71 -13.88
CA GLU A 314 -4.15 -44.45 -12.77
C GLU A 314 -4.16 -43.00 -12.26
N LEU A 315 -4.77 -42.05 -12.98
CA LEU A 315 -4.95 -40.67 -12.49
C LEU A 315 -6.10 -40.66 -11.48
N SER A 316 -5.76 -40.64 -10.20
CA SER A 316 -6.73 -40.82 -9.12
C SER A 316 -6.46 -39.86 -7.96
N GLY A 317 -7.35 -38.88 -7.77
CA GLY A 317 -7.15 -37.78 -6.84
C GLY A 317 -8.15 -36.65 -7.01
N ILE A 318 -7.81 -35.49 -6.49
CA ILE A 318 -8.63 -34.28 -6.46
C ILE A 318 -7.80 -33.11 -6.98
N PHE A 319 -8.27 -32.50 -8.07
CA PHE A 319 -7.81 -31.19 -8.51
C PHE A 319 -8.61 -30.13 -7.76
N LEU A 320 -7.94 -29.19 -7.11
CA LEU A 320 -8.54 -28.06 -6.41
C LEU A 320 -8.00 -26.77 -7.00
N ARG A 321 -8.84 -25.74 -7.16
CA ARG A 321 -8.43 -24.39 -7.55
C ARG A 321 -9.16 -23.37 -6.70
N ASN A 322 -8.42 -22.49 -6.03
CA ASN A 322 -8.99 -21.35 -5.31
C ASN A 322 -8.92 -20.07 -6.16
N GLY A 323 -9.80 -19.12 -5.90
CA GLY A 323 -9.79 -17.85 -6.60
C GLY A 323 -10.87 -16.89 -6.11
N PRO A 324 -10.81 -15.65 -6.57
CA PRO A 324 -11.72 -14.60 -6.17
C PRO A 324 -13.05 -14.73 -6.90
N ASN A 325 -14.14 -14.54 -6.17
CA ASN A 325 -15.49 -14.63 -6.68
C ASN A 325 -16.40 -13.76 -5.81
N PRO A 326 -16.45 -12.43 -6.02
CA PRO A 326 -17.18 -11.52 -5.12
C PRO A 326 -18.65 -11.92 -5.02
N ARG A 327 -19.11 -12.20 -3.79
CA ARG A 327 -20.49 -12.62 -3.54
C ARG A 327 -21.47 -11.46 -3.77
N PHE A 328 -21.08 -10.27 -3.34
CA PHE A 328 -21.88 -9.05 -3.43
C PHE A 328 -21.21 -8.01 -4.33
N GLN A 329 -22.02 -7.07 -4.83
CA GLN A 329 -21.51 -5.95 -5.61
C GLN A 329 -20.50 -5.14 -4.76
N PRO A 330 -19.26 -4.93 -5.24
CA PRO A 330 -18.25 -4.15 -4.52
C PRO A 330 -18.70 -2.71 -4.27
N LEU A 331 -18.26 -2.13 -3.15
CA LEU A 331 -18.64 -0.77 -2.74
C LEU A 331 -18.19 0.30 -3.74
N TRP A 332 -16.96 0.21 -4.25
CA TRP A 332 -16.40 1.21 -5.16
C TRP A 332 -15.43 0.60 -6.19
N LEU A 333 -14.11 0.78 -6.07
CA LEU A 333 -13.15 0.05 -6.92
C LEU A 333 -13.12 -1.41 -6.54
N TYR A 334 -13.03 -2.25 -7.56
CA TYR A 334 -12.83 -3.67 -7.41
C TYR A 334 -11.55 -4.08 -8.12
N HIS A 335 -10.62 -4.65 -7.36
CA HIS A 335 -9.48 -5.37 -7.90
C HIS A 335 -9.78 -6.87 -7.90
N TRP A 336 -9.15 -7.62 -8.81
CA TRP A 336 -9.33 -9.08 -8.88
C TRP A 336 -9.01 -9.77 -7.54
N LEU A 337 -8.03 -9.27 -6.80
CA LEU A 337 -7.61 -9.79 -5.48
C LEU A 337 -8.67 -9.61 -4.37
N ASP A 338 -9.69 -8.77 -4.57
CA ASP A 338 -10.68 -8.42 -3.54
C ASP A 338 -11.83 -9.43 -3.42
N GLY A 339 -12.01 -10.34 -4.39
CA GLY A 339 -13.16 -11.24 -4.42
C GLY A 339 -13.12 -12.32 -3.35
N ASP A 340 -14.27 -12.73 -2.85
CA ASP A 340 -14.40 -13.84 -1.90
C ASP A 340 -13.82 -15.15 -2.44
N GLY A 341 -13.18 -15.94 -1.59
CA GLY A 341 -12.64 -17.23 -1.97
C GLY A 341 -13.72 -18.21 -2.41
N MET A 342 -13.58 -18.77 -3.61
CA MET A 342 -14.37 -19.90 -4.07
C MET A 342 -13.44 -21.02 -4.56
N ILE A 343 -13.59 -22.18 -3.93
CA ILE A 343 -12.83 -23.38 -4.27
C ILE A 343 -13.64 -24.18 -5.29
N HIS A 344 -13.01 -24.52 -6.41
CA HIS A 344 -13.50 -25.47 -7.39
C HIS A 344 -12.74 -26.79 -7.23
N SER A 345 -13.46 -27.89 -7.09
CA SER A 345 -12.94 -29.25 -6.94
C SER A 345 -13.39 -30.12 -8.10
N ILE A 346 -12.45 -30.82 -8.72
CA ILE A 346 -12.70 -31.88 -9.69
C ILE A 346 -12.05 -33.16 -9.15
N GLN A 347 -12.89 -34.09 -8.71
CA GLN A 347 -12.43 -35.39 -8.24
C GLN A 347 -12.35 -36.35 -9.42
N ILE A 348 -11.20 -36.99 -9.62
CA ILE A 348 -10.95 -37.96 -10.69
C ILE A 348 -10.68 -39.32 -10.06
N ASN A 349 -11.40 -40.35 -10.49
CA ASN A 349 -11.20 -41.71 -10.01
C ASN A 349 -11.58 -42.74 -11.07
N LYS A 350 -10.66 -43.65 -11.42
CA LYS A 350 -10.92 -44.80 -12.31
C LYS A 350 -11.63 -44.38 -13.61
N GLY A 351 -11.11 -43.34 -14.27
CA GLY A 351 -11.65 -42.83 -15.54
C GLY A 351 -12.94 -42.01 -15.43
N LYS A 352 -13.42 -41.70 -14.22
CA LYS A 352 -14.61 -40.86 -13.99
C LYS A 352 -14.22 -39.55 -13.31
N ALA A 353 -15.04 -38.52 -13.51
CA ALA A 353 -14.87 -37.23 -12.86
C ALA A 353 -16.19 -36.72 -12.24
N SER A 354 -16.08 -36.00 -11.12
CA SER A 354 -17.15 -35.23 -10.50
C SER A 354 -16.66 -33.83 -10.15
N TYR A 355 -17.57 -32.86 -10.10
CA TYR A 355 -17.27 -31.45 -9.85
C TYR A 355 -18.08 -30.90 -8.69
N ARG A 356 -17.45 -30.02 -7.92
CA ARG A 356 -18.08 -29.23 -6.88
C ARG A 356 -17.43 -27.87 -6.75
N ASN A 357 -18.19 -26.83 -6.44
CA ASN A 357 -17.64 -25.56 -5.97
C ASN A 357 -18.31 -25.08 -4.69
N ARG A 358 -17.52 -24.46 -3.81
CA ARG A 358 -18.02 -23.83 -2.57
C ARG A 358 -17.31 -22.52 -2.29
N TYR A 359 -18.05 -21.55 -1.77
CA TYR A 359 -17.45 -20.39 -1.12
C TYR A 359 -16.73 -20.82 0.15
N VAL A 360 -15.57 -20.23 0.40
CA VAL A 360 -14.94 -20.27 1.72
C VAL A 360 -15.76 -19.36 2.63
N GLN A 361 -16.43 -19.93 3.62
CA GLN A 361 -17.31 -19.20 4.54
C GLN A 361 -16.46 -18.45 5.58
N THR A 362 -15.74 -17.41 5.13
CA THR A 362 -14.99 -16.54 6.03
C THR A 362 -15.94 -15.73 6.91
N GLU A 363 -15.46 -15.29 8.08
CA GLU A 363 -16.26 -14.50 9.00
C GLU A 363 -16.79 -13.23 8.32
N GLY A 364 -15.94 -12.56 7.53
CA GLY A 364 -16.32 -11.40 6.75
C GLY A 364 -17.42 -11.71 5.73
N LEU A 365 -17.33 -12.82 5.00
CA LEU A 365 -18.38 -13.20 4.05
C LEU A 365 -19.70 -13.52 4.76
N LEU A 366 -19.66 -14.22 5.89
CA LEU A 366 -20.86 -14.54 6.68
C LEU A 366 -21.58 -13.26 7.14
N LEU A 367 -20.83 -12.23 7.54
CA LEU A 367 -21.39 -10.92 7.92
C LEU A 367 -22.01 -10.20 6.72
N GLU A 368 -21.34 -10.17 5.57
CA GLU A 368 -21.94 -9.60 4.35
C GLU A 368 -23.19 -10.35 3.89
N GLN A 369 -23.26 -11.67 4.11
CA GLN A 369 -24.46 -12.46 3.83
C GLN A 369 -25.63 -12.10 4.75
N GLN A 370 -25.36 -11.83 6.03
CA GLN A 370 -26.37 -11.36 6.98
C GLN A 370 -26.90 -9.98 6.57
N GLU A 371 -26.02 -9.07 6.16
CA GLU A 371 -26.38 -7.71 5.71
C GLU A 371 -26.86 -7.63 4.25
N ARG A 372 -26.68 -8.72 3.48
CA ARG A 372 -27.02 -8.87 2.05
C ARG A 372 -26.36 -7.83 1.14
N LYS A 373 -25.17 -7.37 1.50
CA LYS A 373 -24.39 -6.36 0.76
C LYS A 373 -22.91 -6.45 1.13
N ALA A 374 -22.05 -5.91 0.26
CA ALA A 374 -20.66 -5.68 0.62
C ALA A 374 -20.57 -4.67 1.79
N ILE A 375 -19.68 -4.94 2.74
CA ILE A 375 -19.44 -4.09 3.93
C ILE A 375 -18.00 -3.57 3.91
N TRP A 376 -17.06 -4.36 3.41
CA TRP A 376 -15.65 -3.99 3.38
C TRP A 376 -15.23 -3.36 2.05
N PRO A 377 -14.38 -2.31 2.07
CA PRO A 377 -13.72 -1.82 0.87
C PRO A 377 -12.64 -2.81 0.38
N GLY A 378 -12.39 -2.84 -0.92
CA GLY A 378 -11.29 -3.61 -1.53
C GLY A 378 -9.92 -2.91 -1.41
N LEU A 379 -8.83 -3.59 -1.79
CA LEU A 379 -7.42 -3.18 -1.64
C LEU A 379 -7.09 -1.81 -2.26
N MET A 380 -7.74 -1.47 -3.38
CA MET A 380 -7.53 -0.17 -4.06
C MET A 380 -8.34 0.98 -3.47
N ASN A 381 -9.04 0.76 -2.37
CA ASN A 381 -9.80 1.79 -1.69
C ASN A 381 -9.12 2.08 -0.35
N LEU A 382 -9.21 3.33 0.13
CA LEU A 382 -8.70 3.66 1.45
C LEU A 382 -9.43 2.81 2.52
N PRO A 383 -8.71 2.28 3.52
CA PRO A 383 -9.32 1.52 4.61
C PRO A 383 -10.38 2.36 5.33
N ARG A 384 -11.46 1.70 5.78
CA ARG A 384 -12.48 2.33 6.64
C ARG A 384 -12.20 2.00 8.10
N PHE A 385 -12.04 3.03 8.91
CA PHE A 385 -11.77 2.90 10.35
C PHE A 385 -13.06 2.87 11.20
N ASP A 386 -14.23 3.08 10.60
CA ASP A 386 -15.56 3.16 11.23
C ASP A 386 -16.46 1.97 10.86
N GLY A 387 -15.90 0.95 10.20
CA GLY A 387 -16.65 -0.25 9.84
C GLY A 387 -17.23 -0.93 11.09
N PRO A 388 -18.44 -1.53 11.00
CA PRO A 388 -19.11 -2.20 12.13
C PRO A 388 -18.28 -3.34 12.76
N HIS A 389 -17.18 -3.75 12.10
CA HIS A 389 -16.30 -4.85 12.49
C HIS A 389 -14.80 -4.46 12.55
N GLY A 390 -14.46 -3.17 12.67
CA GLY A 390 -13.09 -2.70 12.92
C GLY A 390 -12.29 -2.26 11.69
N ILE A 391 -11.00 -1.96 11.91
CA ILE A 391 -10.07 -1.21 11.03
C ILE A 391 -9.58 -2.00 9.79
N LEU A 392 -9.80 -3.30 9.72
CA LEU A 392 -9.01 -4.17 8.83
C LEU A 392 -9.73 -4.61 7.55
N MET A 393 -8.90 -4.96 6.56
CA MET A 393 -9.31 -5.62 5.33
C MET A 393 -10.00 -6.95 5.63
N LYS A 394 -10.99 -7.30 4.81
CA LYS A 394 -11.70 -8.57 4.87
C LYS A 394 -10.76 -9.73 4.55
N ASN A 395 -10.68 -10.74 5.42
CA ASN A 395 -10.07 -12.01 5.02
C ASN A 395 -10.97 -12.71 3.98
N VAL A 396 -10.49 -12.76 2.75
CA VAL A 396 -11.21 -13.33 1.61
C VAL A 396 -10.83 -14.79 1.34
N ALA A 397 -9.72 -15.31 1.91
CA ALA A 397 -9.27 -16.70 1.77
C ALA A 397 -9.28 -17.23 0.32
N ASN A 398 -8.86 -16.41 -0.65
CA ASN A 398 -9.09 -16.64 -2.08
C ASN A 398 -7.85 -17.09 -2.88
N THR A 399 -6.66 -17.05 -2.28
CA THR A 399 -5.40 -17.07 -3.03
C THR A 399 -4.99 -18.49 -3.41
N SER A 400 -4.92 -19.39 -2.43
CA SER A 400 -4.49 -20.77 -2.68
C SER A 400 -5.15 -21.76 -1.72
N VAL A 401 -4.82 -23.04 -1.91
CA VAL A 401 -5.13 -24.12 -0.97
C VAL A 401 -3.93 -25.03 -0.77
N VAL A 402 -3.73 -25.54 0.45
CA VAL A 402 -2.66 -26.49 0.79
C VAL A 402 -3.19 -27.59 1.70
N LEU A 403 -2.77 -28.84 1.48
CA LEU A 403 -3.04 -29.96 2.38
C LEU A 403 -1.81 -30.22 3.25
N HIS A 404 -1.95 -30.08 4.56
CA HIS A 404 -0.89 -30.36 5.53
C HIS A 404 -1.48 -30.97 6.80
N ALA A 405 -0.80 -31.99 7.37
CA ALA A 405 -1.27 -32.70 8.56
C ALA A 405 -2.76 -33.16 8.50
N GLY A 406 -3.22 -33.61 7.32
CA GLY A 406 -4.60 -34.05 7.09
C GLY A 406 -5.65 -32.93 7.01
N LYS A 407 -5.23 -31.66 7.02
CA LYS A 407 -6.10 -30.49 6.95
C LYS A 407 -5.89 -29.75 5.64
N LEU A 408 -6.96 -29.51 4.90
CA LEU A 408 -6.93 -28.62 3.73
C LEU A 408 -7.15 -27.20 4.22
N LEU A 409 -6.23 -26.30 3.90
CA LEU A 409 -6.25 -24.90 4.32
C LEU A 409 -6.43 -24.00 3.11
N ALA A 410 -7.42 -23.11 3.13
CA ALA A 410 -7.59 -22.01 2.18
C ALA A 410 -6.84 -20.77 2.68
N LEU A 411 -6.04 -20.15 1.83
CA LEU A 411 -5.04 -19.17 2.25
C LEU A 411 -5.26 -17.79 1.59
N TRP A 412 -4.86 -16.76 2.32
CA TRP A 412 -4.77 -15.36 1.87
C TRP A 412 -3.72 -14.63 2.70
N GLU A 413 -2.82 -13.89 2.05
CA GLU A 413 -1.56 -13.40 2.63
C GLU A 413 -1.71 -12.46 3.83
N ALA A 414 -2.85 -11.78 3.95
CA ALA A 414 -3.11 -10.80 5.01
C ALA A 414 -4.02 -11.36 6.13
N GLY A 415 -4.18 -12.69 6.21
CA GLY A 415 -5.05 -13.31 7.19
C GLY A 415 -4.59 -14.66 7.69
N GLU A 416 -5.41 -15.25 8.56
CA GLU A 416 -5.26 -16.63 9.03
C GLU A 416 -5.77 -17.61 7.95
N PRO A 417 -5.19 -18.83 7.86
CA PRO A 417 -5.73 -19.90 7.04
C PRO A 417 -7.15 -20.29 7.47
N TYR A 418 -7.98 -20.77 6.55
CA TYR A 418 -9.28 -21.37 6.85
C TYR A 418 -9.26 -22.87 6.57
N GLU A 419 -9.61 -23.70 7.55
CA GLU A 419 -9.71 -25.15 7.37
C GLU A 419 -10.96 -25.52 6.56
N ILE A 420 -10.78 -26.40 5.58
CA ILE A 420 -11.79 -26.89 4.64
C ILE A 420 -11.85 -28.41 4.73
N LYS A 421 -13.05 -28.98 4.87
CA LYS A 421 -13.23 -30.45 4.87
C LYS A 421 -13.33 -31.00 3.46
N LEU A 422 -12.51 -32.02 3.18
CA LEU A 422 -12.63 -32.84 1.96
C LEU A 422 -13.60 -34.02 2.18
N PRO A 423 -14.27 -34.50 1.12
CA PRO A 423 -14.31 -33.94 -0.23
C PRO A 423 -15.35 -32.81 -0.40
N ASN A 424 -16.16 -32.53 0.63
CA ASN A 424 -17.36 -31.70 0.51
C ASN A 424 -17.13 -30.19 0.36
N LEU A 425 -15.92 -29.72 0.68
CA LEU A 425 -15.51 -28.32 0.74
C LEU A 425 -16.26 -27.49 1.80
N GLU A 426 -16.65 -28.11 2.91
CA GLU A 426 -17.26 -27.39 4.03
C GLU A 426 -16.19 -26.61 4.80
N THR A 427 -16.42 -25.31 5.02
CA THR A 427 -15.52 -24.49 5.84
C THR A 427 -15.71 -24.81 7.32
N VAL A 428 -14.63 -25.18 8.00
CA VAL A 428 -14.62 -25.41 9.45
C VAL A 428 -14.47 -24.09 10.20
N GLY A 429 -13.59 -23.21 9.71
CA GLY A 429 -13.29 -21.91 10.32
C GLY A 429 -11.80 -21.58 10.23
N PRO A 430 -11.36 -20.48 10.86
CA PRO A 430 -9.95 -20.12 10.95
C PRO A 430 -9.12 -21.22 11.62
N TYR A 431 -7.91 -21.45 11.12
CA TYR A 431 -6.98 -22.45 11.65
C TYR A 431 -5.72 -21.77 12.20
N THR A 432 -5.63 -21.71 13.53
CA THR A 432 -4.59 -20.98 14.28
C THR A 432 -3.53 -21.89 14.90
N PHE A 433 -3.45 -23.16 14.47
CA PHE A 433 -2.53 -24.16 15.03
C PHE A 433 -2.64 -24.29 16.57
N GLY A 434 -3.88 -24.32 17.07
CA GLY A 434 -4.15 -24.36 18.51
C GLY A 434 -3.85 -23.03 19.22
N GLY A 435 -4.01 -21.90 18.52
CA GLY A 435 -3.73 -20.55 19.05
C GLY A 435 -2.25 -20.16 19.03
N GLN A 436 -1.39 -20.97 18.40
CA GLN A 436 0.05 -20.70 18.33
C GLN A 436 0.44 -19.75 17.20
N LEU A 437 -0.40 -19.60 16.17
CA LEU A 437 -0.17 -18.64 15.09
C LEU A 437 -0.41 -17.21 15.61
N LYS A 438 0.63 -16.37 15.53
CA LYS A 438 0.62 -14.96 16.00
C LYS A 438 0.87 -13.95 14.89
N SER A 439 0.80 -14.39 13.64
CA SER A 439 1.04 -13.59 12.44
C SER A 439 -0.03 -13.87 11.39
N THR A 440 -0.03 -13.08 10.32
CA THR A 440 -0.62 -13.49 9.04
C THR A 440 0.09 -14.74 8.51
N PHE A 441 -0.50 -15.38 7.51
CA PHE A 441 0.01 -16.61 6.93
C PHE A 441 0.10 -16.46 5.41
N THR A 442 1.28 -16.75 4.85
CA THR A 442 1.52 -16.70 3.40
C THR A 442 0.53 -17.58 2.63
N ALA A 443 0.15 -17.15 1.43
CA ALA A 443 -0.59 -17.99 0.50
C ALA A 443 0.28 -19.05 -0.17
N HIS A 444 1.60 -19.06 0.06
CA HIS A 444 2.54 -19.96 -0.62
C HIS A 444 3.41 -20.79 0.33
N PRO A 445 2.85 -21.43 1.37
CA PRO A 445 3.65 -22.27 2.24
C PRO A 445 4.33 -23.40 1.45
N LYS A 446 5.55 -23.76 1.83
CA LYS A 446 6.34 -24.79 1.13
C LYS A 446 6.46 -26.01 2.04
N ILE A 447 5.99 -27.17 1.56
CA ILE A 447 6.07 -28.45 2.30
C ILE A 447 7.28 -29.23 1.78
N ASP A 448 8.26 -29.52 2.63
CA ASP A 448 9.36 -30.39 2.22
C ASP A 448 8.83 -31.80 1.97
N PRO A 449 8.97 -32.35 0.75
CA PRO A 449 8.46 -33.68 0.42
C PRO A 449 9.17 -34.83 1.16
N VAL A 450 10.30 -34.57 1.83
CA VAL A 450 11.06 -35.58 2.59
C VAL A 450 10.69 -35.55 4.07
N THR A 451 10.68 -34.38 4.72
CA THR A 451 10.38 -34.28 6.16
C THR A 451 8.89 -34.15 6.46
N GLY A 452 8.10 -33.68 5.49
CA GLY A 452 6.70 -33.30 5.68
C GLY A 452 6.51 -31.99 6.45
N GLU A 453 7.59 -31.30 6.80
CA GLU A 453 7.54 -30.01 7.46
C GLU A 453 7.07 -28.94 6.48
N MET A 454 6.30 -27.97 6.98
CA MET A 454 5.78 -26.86 6.22
C MET A 454 6.41 -25.56 6.70
N MET A 455 7.12 -24.88 5.80
CA MET A 455 7.65 -23.55 6.01
C MET A 455 6.57 -22.53 5.64
N PHE A 456 6.45 -21.47 6.43
CA PHE A 456 5.55 -20.35 6.15
C PHE A 456 6.17 -19.03 6.64
N PHE A 457 5.62 -17.92 6.17
CA PHE A 457 5.89 -16.60 6.74
C PHE A 457 4.59 -15.82 6.94
N GLY A 458 4.65 -14.76 7.73
CA GLY A 458 3.62 -13.74 7.86
C GLY A 458 4.21 -12.35 7.70
N CYS A 459 3.54 -11.49 6.92
CA CYS A 459 3.91 -10.09 6.75
C CYS A 459 3.00 -9.16 7.56
N SER A 460 3.59 -8.13 8.17
CA SER A 460 2.88 -7.03 8.81
C SER A 460 3.17 -5.73 8.05
N PHE A 461 2.12 -5.00 7.70
CA PHE A 461 2.22 -3.69 7.03
C PHE A 461 2.19 -2.50 7.99
N LEU A 462 1.85 -2.73 9.26
CA LEU A 462 1.58 -1.66 10.23
C LEU A 462 2.71 -1.52 11.26
N VAL A 463 3.11 -2.63 11.89
CA VAL A 463 4.06 -2.61 13.01
C VAL A 463 5.13 -3.69 12.86
N PRO A 464 6.39 -3.42 13.25
CA PRO A 464 7.42 -4.45 13.38
C PRO A 464 7.04 -5.53 14.40
N PRO A 465 7.52 -6.79 14.24
CA PRO A 465 8.33 -7.25 13.12
C PRO A 465 7.51 -7.34 11.82
N TYR A 466 8.07 -6.81 10.72
CA TYR A 466 7.37 -6.77 9.43
C TYR A 466 7.33 -8.13 8.73
N LEU A 467 8.21 -9.06 9.11
CA LEU A 467 8.24 -10.42 8.62
C LEU A 467 8.46 -11.38 9.80
N GLN A 468 7.62 -12.40 9.89
CA GLN A 468 7.78 -13.53 10.80
C GLN A 468 7.90 -14.80 9.97
N TYR A 469 8.88 -15.64 10.29
CA TYR A 469 9.11 -16.93 9.65
C TYR A 469 8.78 -18.05 10.64
N GLY A 470 8.12 -19.11 10.17
CA GLY A 470 7.84 -20.28 10.99
C GLY A 470 7.99 -21.60 10.26
N VAL A 471 8.13 -22.66 11.05
CA VAL A 471 8.18 -24.05 10.60
C VAL A 471 7.13 -24.84 11.35
N VAL A 472 6.32 -25.59 10.62
CA VAL A 472 5.31 -26.50 11.15
C VAL A 472 5.77 -27.94 10.91
N SER A 473 5.69 -28.79 11.93
CA SER A 473 5.98 -30.22 11.84
C SER A 473 5.04 -30.94 10.88
N SER A 474 5.37 -32.14 10.43
CA SER A 474 4.46 -32.97 9.63
C SER A 474 3.13 -33.30 10.31
N ALA A 475 3.06 -33.18 11.64
CA ALA A 475 1.87 -33.41 12.45
C ALA A 475 1.01 -32.14 12.66
N GLY A 476 1.43 -30.98 12.16
CA GLY A 476 0.67 -29.74 12.27
C GLY A 476 0.97 -28.93 13.53
N GLU A 477 2.13 -29.13 14.16
CA GLU A 477 2.57 -28.34 15.32
C GLU A 477 3.57 -27.28 14.89
N ILE A 478 3.39 -26.02 15.33
CA ILE A 478 4.39 -24.98 15.10
C ILE A 478 5.64 -25.31 15.92
N LEU A 479 6.74 -25.59 15.24
CA LEU A 479 8.03 -25.92 15.86
C LEU A 479 8.80 -24.67 16.27
N GLN A 480 8.69 -23.61 15.47
CA GLN A 480 9.32 -22.32 15.73
C GLN A 480 8.62 -21.20 14.98
N THR A 481 8.71 -19.99 15.53
CA THR A 481 8.41 -18.74 14.86
C THR A 481 9.47 -17.71 15.26
N VAL A 482 10.16 -17.12 14.29
CA VAL A 482 11.23 -16.14 14.50
C VAL A 482 10.97 -14.87 13.68
N PRO A 483 11.25 -13.67 14.21
CA PRO A 483 11.20 -12.45 13.42
C PRO A 483 12.37 -12.40 12.44
N ILE A 484 12.14 -11.81 11.26
CA ILE A 484 13.19 -11.49 10.28
C ILE A 484 13.16 -9.98 10.05
N ASP A 485 14.30 -9.32 10.26
CA ASP A 485 14.38 -7.86 10.23
C ASP A 485 14.34 -7.34 8.79
N LEU A 486 13.25 -6.63 8.48
CA LEU A 486 13.12 -5.84 7.26
C LEU A 486 13.18 -4.35 7.62
N PRO A 487 13.84 -3.51 6.80
CA PRO A 487 13.97 -2.07 7.09
C PRO A 487 12.64 -1.30 6.92
N SER A 488 11.70 -1.86 6.16
CA SER A 488 10.33 -1.34 6.03
C SER A 488 9.41 -2.47 5.57
N PRO A 489 8.07 -2.31 5.71
CA PRO A 489 7.12 -3.31 5.26
C PRO A 489 7.10 -3.41 3.73
N VAL A 490 7.11 -4.65 3.23
CA VAL A 490 7.03 -4.99 1.82
C VAL A 490 5.93 -6.02 1.60
N MET A 491 5.33 -6.01 0.42
CA MET A 491 4.43 -7.07 -0.01
C MET A 491 5.26 -8.22 -0.57
N MET A 492 5.63 -9.16 0.31
CA MET A 492 6.26 -10.42 -0.08
C MET A 492 5.15 -11.43 -0.39
N HIS A 493 4.95 -11.74 -1.67
CA HIS A 493 3.91 -12.68 -2.11
C HIS A 493 4.32 -14.14 -1.89
N ASP A 494 5.52 -14.48 -2.35
CA ASP A 494 6.07 -15.84 -2.33
C ASP A 494 7.49 -15.86 -1.76
N PHE A 495 8.00 -17.06 -1.50
CA PHE A 495 9.32 -17.35 -0.98
C PHE A 495 9.75 -18.75 -1.46
N ALA A 496 11.00 -19.15 -1.27
CA ALA A 496 11.45 -20.48 -1.68
C ALA A 496 12.14 -21.23 -0.53
N ILE A 497 12.30 -22.54 -0.70
CA ILE A 497 13.07 -23.39 0.20
C ILE A 497 14.10 -24.17 -0.61
N THR A 498 15.20 -24.55 0.02
CA THR A 498 16.09 -25.66 -0.39
C THR A 498 16.04 -26.73 0.69
N GLU A 499 16.79 -27.82 0.55
CA GLU A 499 16.91 -28.87 1.58
C GLU A 499 17.25 -28.30 2.98
N ASN A 500 18.12 -27.30 3.07
CA ASN A 500 18.61 -26.75 4.33
C ASN A 500 18.26 -25.28 4.59
N TYR A 501 17.79 -24.55 3.57
CA TYR A 501 17.57 -23.10 3.66
C TYR A 501 16.15 -22.68 3.28
N THR A 502 15.77 -21.49 3.75
CA THR A 502 14.59 -20.72 3.37
C THR A 502 15.05 -19.41 2.75
N ILE A 503 14.40 -18.99 1.67
CA ILE A 503 14.81 -17.86 0.83
C ILE A 503 13.70 -16.80 0.83
N PHE A 504 14.00 -15.60 1.32
CA PHE A 504 13.08 -14.47 1.42
C PHE A 504 13.38 -13.39 0.36
N LEU A 505 12.33 -12.74 -0.12
CA LEU A 505 12.37 -11.81 -1.25
C LEU A 505 12.04 -10.38 -0.79
N ASP A 506 13.02 -9.67 -0.23
CA ASP A 506 12.87 -8.28 0.22
C ASP A 506 13.05 -7.33 -0.98
N LEU A 507 11.97 -7.12 -1.73
CA LEU A 507 11.95 -6.48 -3.05
C LEU A 507 11.22 -5.12 -3.05
N SER A 508 11.11 -4.50 -4.24
CA SER A 508 10.65 -3.13 -4.42
C SER A 508 9.18 -2.84 -4.13
N LEU A 509 8.29 -3.83 -3.99
CA LEU A 509 6.87 -3.57 -3.72
C LEU A 509 6.66 -3.27 -2.22
N ALA A 510 6.72 -1.98 -1.86
CA ALA A 510 6.76 -1.52 -0.47
C ALA A 510 5.44 -0.87 -0.02
N PHE A 511 5.16 -0.94 1.27
CA PHE A 511 4.06 -0.22 1.90
C PHE A 511 4.57 1.10 2.49
N GLN A 512 4.12 2.21 1.91
CA GLN A 512 4.46 3.58 2.26
C GLN A 512 3.19 4.32 2.76
N PRO A 513 2.85 4.25 4.06
CA PRO A 513 1.58 4.79 4.57
C PRO A 513 1.43 6.30 4.37
N MET A 514 2.53 7.04 4.31
CA MET A 514 2.52 8.50 4.08
C MET A 514 1.91 8.91 2.74
N ARG A 515 1.85 8.01 1.76
CA ARG A 515 1.19 8.24 0.47
C ARG A 515 -0.32 8.49 0.63
N MET A 516 -0.97 7.85 1.60
CA MET A 516 -2.40 8.03 1.86
C MET A 516 -2.75 9.46 2.26
N VAL A 517 -1.80 10.20 2.84
CA VAL A 517 -2.02 11.61 3.20
C VAL A 517 -2.13 12.49 1.95
N ASN A 518 -1.64 12.03 0.80
CA ASN A 518 -1.78 12.69 -0.49
C ASN A 518 -2.97 12.18 -1.32
N GLY A 519 -3.78 11.27 -0.77
CA GLY A 519 -4.82 10.56 -1.52
C GLY A 519 -4.30 9.41 -2.39
N ASP A 520 -3.00 9.12 -2.34
CA ASP A 520 -2.37 8.02 -3.09
C ASP A 520 -2.52 6.68 -2.35
N LEU A 521 -2.47 5.58 -3.10
CA LEU A 521 -2.42 4.24 -2.52
C LEU A 521 -1.08 4.00 -1.77
N PRO A 522 -1.13 3.28 -0.63
CA PRO A 522 0.04 3.08 0.21
C PRO A 522 1.02 2.05 -0.35
N ILE A 523 0.57 1.10 -1.17
CA ILE A 523 1.46 0.09 -1.77
C ILE A 523 1.98 0.65 -3.09
N THR A 524 3.30 0.69 -3.25
CA THR A 524 3.90 1.21 -4.49
C THR A 524 5.22 0.51 -4.78
N PHE A 525 5.67 0.59 -6.03
CA PHE A 525 6.99 0.12 -6.42
C PHE A 525 8.03 1.20 -6.08
N ASP A 526 8.90 0.89 -5.13
CA ASP A 526 9.96 1.75 -4.63
C ASP A 526 11.28 1.43 -5.33
N TRP A 527 11.69 2.33 -6.23
CA TRP A 527 12.94 2.22 -7.00
C TRP A 527 14.19 2.51 -6.17
N GLU A 528 14.04 3.26 -5.06
CA GLU A 528 15.18 3.69 -4.24
C GLU A 528 15.51 2.67 -3.13
N ARG A 529 14.59 1.74 -2.86
CA ARG A 529 14.79 0.69 -1.86
C ARG A 529 15.95 -0.26 -2.25
N PRO A 530 16.85 -0.59 -1.31
CA PRO A 530 17.78 -1.71 -1.47
C PRO A 530 17.02 -3.04 -1.61
N ASN A 531 17.08 -3.64 -2.80
CA ASN A 531 16.48 -4.96 -3.06
C ASN A 531 17.44 -6.08 -2.67
N ARG A 532 16.98 -7.04 -1.87
CA ARG A 532 17.85 -8.10 -1.37
C ARG A 532 17.14 -9.44 -1.22
N ILE A 533 17.87 -10.51 -1.45
CA ILE A 533 17.41 -11.89 -1.26
C ILE A 533 18.09 -12.46 -0.02
N GLY A 534 17.29 -12.90 0.94
CA GLY A 534 17.74 -13.39 2.24
C GLY A 534 17.76 -14.91 2.25
N ILE A 535 18.90 -15.52 2.57
CA ILE A 535 19.07 -16.97 2.68
C ILE A 535 19.27 -17.30 4.16
N LEU A 536 18.31 -18.03 4.73
CA LEU A 536 18.23 -18.37 6.13
C LEU A 536 18.30 -19.90 6.30
N PRO A 537 19.19 -20.47 7.13
CA PRO A 537 19.07 -21.88 7.52
C PRO A 537 17.67 -22.16 8.09
N ARG A 538 17.00 -23.25 7.71
CA ARG A 538 15.58 -23.50 8.10
C ARG A 538 15.30 -23.38 9.60
N TYR A 539 16.25 -23.73 10.45
CA TYR A 539 16.17 -23.64 11.92
C TYR A 539 17.00 -22.49 12.52
N GLY A 540 17.36 -21.52 11.70
CA GLY A 540 18.07 -20.32 12.10
C GLY A 540 17.11 -19.18 12.47
N ASP A 541 17.70 -18.07 12.92
CA ASP A 541 17.01 -16.82 13.23
C ASP A 541 17.62 -15.66 12.42
N ASN A 542 17.14 -14.44 12.70
CA ASN A 542 17.62 -13.22 12.07
C ASN A 542 19.15 -13.01 12.15
N SER A 543 19.85 -13.56 13.13
CA SER A 543 21.32 -13.42 13.22
C SER A 543 22.07 -14.30 12.20
N SER A 544 21.40 -15.34 11.70
CA SER A 544 21.98 -16.34 10.78
C SER A 544 21.60 -16.12 9.32
N ILE A 545 20.69 -15.17 9.03
CA ILE A 545 20.30 -14.84 7.66
C ILE A 545 21.45 -14.15 6.93
N ARG A 546 21.64 -14.53 5.67
CA ARG A 546 22.57 -13.86 4.77
C ARG A 546 21.81 -13.15 3.66
N TRP A 547 22.04 -11.84 3.55
CA TRP A 547 21.42 -11.01 2.53
C TRP A 547 22.34 -10.82 1.33
N PHE A 548 21.77 -10.98 0.12
CA PHE A 548 22.43 -10.76 -1.15
C PHE A 548 21.73 -9.62 -1.88
N GLN A 549 22.47 -8.58 -2.26
CA GLN A 549 21.91 -7.44 -2.99
C GLN A 549 21.57 -7.85 -4.43
N VAL A 550 20.41 -7.43 -4.92
CA VAL A 550 19.97 -7.61 -6.31
C VAL A 550 19.50 -6.28 -6.90
N PRO A 551 19.47 -6.14 -8.24
CA PRO A 551 18.82 -5.00 -8.88
C PRO A 551 17.33 -4.90 -8.53
N PRO A 552 16.71 -3.70 -8.62
CA PRO A 552 15.27 -3.53 -8.45
C PRO A 552 14.47 -4.49 -9.34
N CYS A 553 13.53 -5.20 -8.73
CA CYS A 553 12.62 -6.11 -9.42
C CYS A 553 11.43 -6.45 -8.53
N MET A 554 10.47 -7.20 -9.09
CA MET A 554 9.48 -7.92 -8.32
C MET A 554 9.47 -9.38 -8.76
N VAL A 555 9.37 -10.29 -7.80
CA VAL A 555 9.13 -11.71 -8.02
C VAL A 555 7.71 -11.98 -7.56
N ILE A 556 6.87 -12.51 -8.44
CA ILE A 556 5.52 -12.93 -8.07
C ILE A 556 5.60 -14.37 -7.56
N HIS A 557 5.91 -15.32 -8.44
CA HIS A 557 5.97 -16.74 -8.08
C HIS A 557 7.36 -17.32 -8.19
N THR A 558 7.72 -18.16 -7.22
CA THR A 558 8.90 -19.01 -7.26
C THR A 558 8.56 -20.36 -7.86
N ALA A 559 9.40 -20.85 -8.77
CA ALA A 559 9.25 -22.21 -9.30
C ALA A 559 9.83 -23.22 -8.32
N ASN A 560 11.09 -23.01 -7.92
CA ASN A 560 11.80 -23.84 -6.96
C ASN A 560 13.12 -23.18 -6.54
N ALA A 561 13.76 -23.71 -5.50
CA ALA A 561 15.17 -23.47 -5.23
C ALA A 561 15.88 -24.76 -4.79
N TYR A 562 17.20 -24.80 -4.96
CA TYR A 562 18.02 -25.95 -4.59
C TYR A 562 19.49 -25.58 -4.34
N GLU A 563 20.23 -26.51 -3.75
CA GLU A 563 21.64 -26.34 -3.40
C GLU A 563 22.51 -27.03 -4.46
N GLU A 564 23.57 -26.36 -4.91
CA GLU A 564 24.56 -26.92 -5.83
C GLU A 564 25.97 -26.49 -5.41
N GLY A 565 26.64 -27.39 -4.68
CA GLY A 565 27.95 -27.09 -4.09
C GLY A 565 27.86 -25.97 -3.06
N ASP A 566 28.58 -24.87 -3.29
CA ASP A 566 28.56 -23.68 -2.42
C ASP A 566 27.50 -22.65 -2.85
N GLU A 567 26.63 -22.99 -3.79
CA GLU A 567 25.63 -22.08 -4.36
C GLU A 567 24.20 -22.48 -4.02
N ILE A 568 23.36 -21.48 -3.80
CA ILE A 568 21.90 -21.62 -3.80
C ILE A 568 21.40 -21.16 -5.15
N VAL A 569 20.63 -22.01 -5.82
CA VAL A 569 20.00 -21.72 -7.10
C VAL A 569 18.51 -21.45 -6.87
N LEU A 570 18.04 -20.27 -7.26
CA LEU A 570 16.62 -19.89 -7.21
C LEU A 570 16.10 -19.76 -8.64
N VAL A 571 14.95 -20.39 -8.94
CA VAL A 571 14.25 -20.22 -10.21
C VAL A 571 12.88 -19.61 -9.92
N ALA A 572 12.59 -18.45 -10.51
CA ALA A 572 11.35 -17.71 -10.22
C ALA A 572 10.90 -16.82 -11.39
N CYS A 573 9.61 -16.50 -11.42
CA CYS A 573 9.00 -15.55 -12.34
C CYS A 573 9.21 -14.12 -11.82
N ARG A 574 9.93 -13.31 -12.60
CA ARG A 574 10.34 -11.96 -12.22
C ARG A 574 9.99 -10.94 -13.28
N MET A 575 9.55 -9.79 -12.81
CA MET A 575 9.26 -8.58 -13.59
C MET A 575 10.20 -7.44 -13.19
N ASN A 576 10.44 -6.54 -14.14
CA ASN A 576 11.23 -5.33 -13.88
C ASN A 576 10.47 -4.33 -13.00
N TYR A 577 9.15 -4.25 -13.17
CA TYR A 577 8.28 -3.29 -12.51
C TYR A 577 6.93 -3.93 -12.22
N CYS A 578 6.38 -3.68 -11.03
CA CYS A 578 5.08 -4.23 -10.63
C CYS A 578 4.06 -3.10 -10.47
N ASN A 579 3.11 -3.04 -11.40
CA ASN A 579 1.87 -2.25 -11.29
C ASN A 579 0.60 -3.10 -11.24
N LEU A 580 0.74 -4.41 -10.94
CA LEU A 580 -0.37 -5.36 -10.83
C LEU A 580 -1.47 -4.92 -9.85
N LEU A 581 -1.14 -4.12 -8.84
CA LEU A 581 -2.09 -3.67 -7.83
C LEU A 581 -2.75 -2.33 -8.18
N ILE A 582 -2.15 -1.55 -9.08
CA ILE A 582 -2.53 -0.16 -9.32
C ILE A 582 -2.38 0.15 -10.81
N PRO A 583 -3.48 0.18 -11.56
CA PRO A 583 -3.49 0.89 -12.82
C PRO A 583 -3.40 2.39 -12.53
N PHE A 584 -2.43 3.07 -13.15
CA PHE A 584 -2.32 4.53 -13.14
C PHE A 584 -2.92 5.08 -14.43
N TYR A 585 -3.36 6.33 -14.45
CA TYR A 585 -3.64 7.01 -15.71
C TYR A 585 -2.37 7.72 -16.20
N ASN A 586 -2.07 7.58 -17.49
CA ASN A 586 -1.03 8.41 -18.10
C ASN A 586 -1.53 9.85 -18.32
N GLU A 587 -0.65 10.74 -18.76
CA GLU A 587 -0.94 12.15 -19.06
C GLU A 587 -2.08 12.38 -20.08
N ASN A 588 -2.45 11.34 -20.84
CA ASN A 588 -3.54 11.34 -21.81
C ASN A 588 -4.85 10.74 -21.27
N ASN A 589 -4.97 10.53 -19.96
CA ASN A 589 -6.10 9.86 -19.31
C ASN A 589 -6.39 8.45 -19.88
N GLN A 590 -5.36 7.72 -20.29
CA GLN A 590 -5.47 6.29 -20.61
C GLN A 590 -4.97 5.43 -19.45
N LEU A 591 -5.67 4.32 -19.20
CA LEU A 591 -5.27 3.34 -18.20
C LEU A 591 -3.90 2.77 -18.58
N GLY A 592 -2.92 2.90 -17.68
CA GLY A 592 -1.58 2.38 -17.81
C GLY A 592 -1.61 0.86 -17.96
N GLU A 593 -0.77 0.34 -18.85
CA GLU A 593 -0.69 -1.10 -19.10
C GLU A 593 -0.03 -1.80 -17.92
N ILE A 594 -0.56 -2.97 -17.54
CA ILE A 594 0.11 -3.87 -16.61
C ILE A 594 1.38 -4.40 -17.29
N ASP A 595 2.53 -4.32 -16.61
CA ASP A 595 3.80 -4.84 -17.13
C ASP A 595 3.87 -6.37 -17.03
N LEU A 596 3.09 -7.03 -17.89
CA LEU A 596 3.14 -8.47 -18.10
C LEU A 596 4.21 -8.89 -19.12
N GLU A 597 4.83 -7.92 -19.79
CA GLU A 597 5.81 -8.18 -20.84
C GLU A 597 7.22 -8.42 -20.30
N THR A 598 7.51 -7.92 -19.10
CA THR A 598 8.79 -8.22 -18.44
C THR A 598 8.73 -9.44 -17.54
N LEU A 599 7.55 -10.00 -17.29
CA LEU A 599 7.34 -11.17 -16.43
C LEU A 599 7.76 -12.47 -17.12
N LYS A 600 8.95 -12.95 -16.75
CA LYS A 600 9.60 -14.12 -17.37
C LYS A 600 10.24 -14.99 -16.31
N LEU A 601 10.67 -16.20 -16.69
CA LEU A 601 11.38 -17.11 -15.81
C LEU A 601 12.88 -16.77 -15.74
N TYR A 602 13.40 -16.54 -14.53
CA TYR A 602 14.79 -16.23 -14.24
C TYR A 602 15.43 -17.29 -13.35
N CYS A 603 16.75 -17.38 -13.41
CA CYS A 603 17.59 -18.15 -12.52
C CYS A 603 18.58 -17.21 -11.80
N TRP A 604 18.60 -17.26 -10.47
CA TRP A 604 19.66 -16.68 -9.66
C TRP A 604 20.56 -17.77 -9.09
N ARG A 605 21.84 -17.46 -8.97
CA ARG A 605 22.83 -18.27 -8.27
C ARG A 605 23.53 -17.40 -7.22
N PHE A 606 23.43 -17.81 -5.96
CA PHE A 606 24.00 -17.11 -4.81
C PHE A 606 25.14 -17.93 -4.23
N ASN A 607 26.37 -17.42 -4.31
CA ASN A 607 27.53 -18.12 -3.78
C ASN A 607 27.70 -17.84 -2.28
N LEU A 608 27.51 -18.86 -1.45
CA LEU A 608 27.60 -18.77 0.01
C LEU A 608 29.04 -18.67 0.53
N LYS A 609 30.08 -18.77 -0.30
CA LYS A 609 31.46 -18.48 0.13
C LYS A 609 31.87 -17.06 -0.23
N THR A 610 31.68 -16.67 -1.48
CA THR A 610 32.19 -15.40 -2.03
C THR A 610 31.22 -14.24 -1.86
N GLY A 611 29.92 -14.50 -1.72
CA GLY A 611 28.89 -13.46 -1.73
C GLY A 611 28.47 -13.02 -3.14
N ALA A 612 29.01 -13.64 -4.19
CA ALA A 612 28.65 -13.32 -5.56
C ALA A 612 27.20 -13.71 -5.88
N VAL A 613 26.54 -12.89 -6.70
CA VAL A 613 25.21 -13.14 -7.24
C VAL A 613 25.32 -13.15 -8.76
N LYS A 614 24.75 -14.17 -9.40
CA LYS A 614 24.53 -14.21 -10.83
C LYS A 614 23.03 -14.30 -11.10
N GLU A 615 22.54 -13.51 -12.03
CA GLU A 615 21.15 -13.55 -12.53
C GLU A 615 21.19 -13.82 -14.03
N GLU A 616 20.31 -14.70 -14.50
CA GLU A 616 20.13 -14.98 -15.92
C GLU A 616 18.67 -15.30 -16.25
N THR A 617 18.18 -14.79 -17.38
CA THR A 617 16.86 -15.17 -17.90
C THR A 617 16.96 -16.59 -18.48
N ILE A 618 16.03 -17.48 -18.12
CA ILE A 618 15.98 -18.84 -18.67
C ILE A 618 15.46 -18.82 -20.10
N ASN A 619 14.43 -18.00 -20.35
CA ASN A 619 13.87 -17.82 -21.68
C ASN A 619 13.14 -16.47 -21.84
N GLU A 620 13.03 -15.99 -23.07
CA GLU A 620 12.35 -14.74 -23.42
C GLU A 620 10.82 -14.85 -23.47
N VAL A 621 10.24 -16.04 -23.38
CA VAL A 621 8.78 -16.21 -23.35
C VAL A 621 8.21 -15.69 -22.03
N ASN A 622 7.24 -14.78 -22.14
CA ASN A 622 6.53 -14.21 -20.99
C ASN A 622 5.65 -15.29 -20.34
N SER A 623 5.87 -15.52 -19.05
CA SER A 623 5.22 -16.62 -18.33
C SER A 623 5.13 -16.35 -16.85
N ASP A 624 4.08 -16.89 -16.22
CA ASP A 624 3.93 -16.91 -14.77
C ASP A 624 3.26 -18.21 -14.30
N PHE A 625 2.83 -18.29 -13.03
CA PHE A 625 2.27 -19.50 -12.42
C PHE A 625 3.21 -20.70 -12.57
N SER A 626 4.48 -20.48 -12.22
CA SER A 626 5.49 -21.52 -12.33
C SER A 626 5.24 -22.65 -11.34
N ARG A 627 5.30 -23.90 -11.82
CA ARG A 627 5.13 -25.13 -11.06
C ARG A 627 6.23 -26.12 -11.42
N ILE A 628 6.43 -27.09 -10.52
CA ILE A 628 7.33 -28.23 -10.72
C ILE A 628 6.57 -29.53 -10.38
N ASN A 629 7.24 -30.66 -10.50
CA ASN A 629 6.83 -31.84 -9.74
C ASN A 629 7.15 -31.58 -8.25
N ASP A 630 6.11 -31.42 -7.41
CA ASP A 630 6.25 -31.05 -6.00
C ASP A 630 7.11 -32.04 -5.17
N GLN A 631 7.33 -33.27 -5.66
CA GLN A 631 8.30 -34.21 -5.08
C GLN A 631 9.77 -33.72 -5.16
N ARG A 632 10.04 -32.70 -5.97
CA ARG A 632 11.34 -32.03 -6.14
C ARG A 632 11.44 -30.70 -5.39
N LEU A 633 10.41 -30.29 -4.64
CA LEU A 633 10.44 -29.01 -3.94
C LEU A 633 11.64 -28.95 -2.97
N GLY A 634 12.42 -27.88 -3.08
CA GLY A 634 13.66 -27.68 -2.33
C GLY A 634 14.89 -28.44 -2.85
N ARG A 635 14.76 -29.16 -3.97
CA ARG A 635 15.82 -30.01 -4.55
C ARG A 635 15.96 -29.75 -6.04
N LYS A 636 17.10 -30.17 -6.60
CA LYS A 636 17.38 -29.97 -8.02
C LYS A 636 16.27 -30.60 -8.87
N MET A 637 15.73 -29.78 -9.77
CA MET A 637 14.67 -30.15 -10.71
C MET A 637 15.17 -29.93 -12.13
N ARG A 638 14.68 -30.74 -13.06
CA ARG A 638 14.93 -30.57 -14.48
C ARG A 638 13.81 -29.82 -15.18
N TYR A 639 12.57 -30.04 -14.78
CA TYR A 639 11.40 -29.52 -15.48
C TYR A 639 10.69 -28.45 -14.65
N VAL A 640 10.40 -27.32 -15.31
CA VAL A 640 9.52 -26.27 -14.79
C VAL A 640 8.37 -26.11 -15.76
N TYR A 641 7.15 -26.02 -15.24
CA TYR A 641 5.94 -25.73 -15.99
C TYR A 641 5.48 -24.32 -15.68
N ALA A 642 4.94 -23.60 -16.65
CA ALA A 642 4.40 -22.25 -16.44
C ALA A 642 3.26 -21.96 -17.42
N SER A 643 2.44 -20.97 -17.12
CA SER A 643 1.40 -20.50 -18.03
C SER A 643 1.95 -19.35 -18.89
N ARG A 644 1.76 -19.42 -20.21
CA ARG A 644 2.19 -18.40 -21.16
C ARG A 644 1.27 -17.20 -21.10
N ILE A 645 1.83 -16.00 -20.94
CA ILE A 645 1.08 -14.75 -20.88
C ILE A 645 0.51 -14.40 -22.26
N ALA A 646 -0.80 -14.14 -22.31
CA ALA A 646 -1.50 -13.65 -23.50
C ALA A 646 -1.37 -12.12 -23.62
N GLY A 647 -0.17 -11.64 -23.96
CA GLY A 647 0.15 -10.19 -23.96
C GLY A 647 -0.78 -9.31 -24.81
N TYR A 648 -1.42 -9.89 -25.84
CA TYR A 648 -2.40 -9.20 -26.70
C TYR A 648 -3.77 -8.95 -26.02
N MET A 649 -4.00 -9.49 -24.82
CA MET A 649 -5.25 -9.32 -24.05
C MET A 649 -5.16 -8.26 -22.95
N LYS A 650 -4.08 -7.48 -22.90
CA LYS A 650 -3.92 -6.37 -21.95
C LYS A 650 -5.15 -5.45 -21.93
N PRO A 651 -5.53 -4.92 -20.76
CA PRO A 651 -4.85 -5.05 -19.46
C PRO A 651 -5.24 -6.34 -18.69
N LYS A 652 -6.00 -7.28 -19.27
CA LYS A 652 -6.41 -8.50 -18.58
C LYS A 652 -5.21 -9.47 -18.46
N PRO A 653 -4.89 -9.98 -17.25
CA PRO A 653 -3.80 -10.93 -17.04
C PRO A 653 -4.22 -12.36 -17.45
N LEU A 654 -4.38 -12.59 -18.75
CA LEU A 654 -4.80 -13.88 -19.31
C LEU A 654 -3.61 -14.72 -19.77
N PHE A 655 -3.83 -16.04 -19.84
CA PHE A 655 -2.83 -17.00 -20.28
C PHE A 655 -3.39 -17.90 -21.39
N ASP A 656 -2.66 -18.05 -22.50
CA ASP A 656 -3.15 -18.71 -23.73
C ASP A 656 -2.41 -20.02 -24.07
N GLY A 657 -1.51 -20.46 -23.19
CA GLY A 657 -0.71 -21.66 -23.41
C GLY A 657 -0.05 -22.14 -22.13
N ILE A 658 0.48 -23.37 -22.18
CA ILE A 658 1.27 -23.96 -21.10
C ILE A 658 2.67 -24.23 -21.63
N ILE A 659 3.69 -23.88 -20.86
CA ILE A 659 5.09 -24.03 -21.20
C ILE A 659 5.69 -25.12 -20.31
N LYS A 660 6.53 -25.97 -20.90
CA LYS A 660 7.45 -26.85 -20.16
C LYS A 660 8.87 -26.46 -20.53
N TYR A 661 9.64 -26.05 -19.54
CA TYR A 661 11.07 -25.82 -19.63
C TYR A 661 11.82 -27.10 -19.25
N ASP A 662 12.76 -27.53 -20.10
CA ASP A 662 13.77 -28.54 -19.79
C ASP A 662 15.09 -27.82 -19.51
N LEU A 663 15.40 -27.62 -18.22
CA LEU A 663 16.53 -26.81 -17.77
C LEU A 663 17.89 -27.46 -18.07
N GLU A 664 17.95 -28.79 -18.18
CA GLU A 664 19.19 -29.49 -18.54
C GLU A 664 19.49 -29.38 -20.03
N LYS A 665 18.46 -29.48 -20.88
CA LYS A 665 18.64 -29.41 -22.34
C LYS A 665 18.54 -28.00 -22.89
N ASN A 666 18.17 -27.03 -22.06
CA ASN A 666 17.86 -25.66 -22.44
C ASN A 666 16.84 -25.60 -23.60
N ARG A 667 15.71 -26.29 -23.44
CA ARG A 667 14.63 -26.35 -24.42
C ARG A 667 13.29 -26.03 -23.78
N LEU A 668 12.36 -25.55 -24.59
CA LEU A 668 10.98 -25.37 -24.18
C LEU A 668 10.05 -26.10 -25.15
N GLN A 669 8.90 -26.51 -24.62
CA GLN A 669 7.75 -27.01 -25.37
C GLN A 669 6.53 -26.19 -24.96
N ILE A 670 5.58 -25.97 -25.88
CA ILE A 670 4.37 -25.21 -25.60
C ILE A 670 3.13 -26.02 -26.00
N HIS A 671 2.21 -26.19 -25.06
CA HIS A 671 0.85 -26.62 -25.36
C HIS A 671 0.01 -25.41 -25.76
N GLU A 672 -0.37 -25.34 -27.03
CA GLU A 672 -1.26 -24.30 -27.54
C GLU A 672 -2.71 -24.60 -27.17
N LEU A 673 -3.38 -23.69 -26.45
CA LEU A 673 -4.81 -23.86 -26.12
C LEU A 673 -5.71 -23.61 -27.35
N GLY A 674 -5.23 -22.84 -28.31
CA GLY A 674 -6.01 -22.39 -29.46
C GLY A 674 -6.74 -21.07 -29.20
N ARG A 675 -7.27 -20.48 -30.27
CA ARG A 675 -7.82 -19.12 -30.26
C ARG A 675 -9.00 -18.97 -29.29
N GLY A 676 -8.93 -17.95 -28.43
CA GLY A 676 -10.04 -17.59 -27.53
C GLY A 676 -10.18 -18.51 -26.31
N ARG A 677 -9.18 -19.36 -26.04
CA ARG A 677 -9.15 -20.27 -24.91
C ARG A 677 -8.05 -19.83 -23.94
N PHE A 678 -8.39 -19.70 -22.67
CA PHE A 678 -7.48 -19.18 -21.66
C PHE A 678 -7.44 -20.06 -20.41
N CYS A 679 -6.25 -20.21 -19.83
CA CYS A 679 -6.03 -21.01 -18.62
C CYS A 679 -5.59 -20.16 -17.43
N GLY A 680 -5.39 -20.82 -16.28
CA GLY A 680 -4.72 -20.27 -15.10
C GLY A 680 -3.49 -21.11 -14.76
N GLU A 681 -3.26 -21.38 -13.47
CA GLU A 681 -2.18 -22.26 -13.01
C GLU A 681 -2.39 -23.72 -13.46
N SER A 682 -1.30 -24.34 -13.95
CA SER A 682 -1.27 -25.76 -14.33
C SER A 682 -0.51 -26.57 -13.28
N VAL A 683 -1.16 -27.55 -12.65
CA VAL A 683 -0.54 -28.39 -11.61
C VAL A 683 -0.08 -29.73 -12.17
N PHE A 684 1.04 -30.23 -11.66
CA PHE A 684 1.57 -31.54 -12.02
C PHE A 684 0.99 -32.64 -11.11
N ALA A 685 0.39 -33.65 -11.73
CA ALA A 685 -0.03 -34.89 -11.09
C ALA A 685 0.97 -36.00 -11.45
N PRO A 686 1.80 -36.46 -10.50
CA PRO A 686 2.74 -37.55 -10.75
C PRO A 686 1.99 -38.85 -11.03
N ARG A 687 2.49 -39.64 -11.98
CA ARG A 687 2.03 -41.01 -12.17
C ARG A 687 2.50 -41.88 -11.00
N LEU A 688 1.58 -42.66 -10.43
CA LEU A 688 1.92 -43.64 -9.40
C LEU A 688 2.93 -44.66 -9.95
N GLY A 689 4.08 -44.78 -9.30
CA GLY A 689 5.17 -45.66 -9.75
C GLY A 689 5.98 -45.11 -10.93
N GLY A 690 5.78 -43.86 -11.32
CA GLY A 690 6.60 -43.21 -12.35
C GLY A 690 8.07 -43.16 -11.96
N THR A 691 8.95 -43.24 -12.96
CA THR A 691 10.41 -43.35 -12.76
C THR A 691 11.17 -42.11 -13.20
N THR A 692 10.57 -41.29 -14.08
CA THR A 692 11.15 -40.02 -14.52
C THR A 692 10.39 -38.83 -13.93
N GLU A 693 11.07 -37.69 -13.78
CA GLU A 693 10.54 -36.50 -13.10
C GLU A 693 9.22 -35.96 -13.70
N ASP A 694 9.06 -36.07 -15.03
CA ASP A 694 7.90 -35.62 -15.79
C ASP A 694 6.92 -36.76 -16.16
N GLU A 695 7.05 -37.95 -15.56
CA GLU A 695 6.10 -39.04 -15.79
C GLU A 695 4.79 -38.77 -15.04
N GLY A 696 3.84 -38.17 -15.73
CA GLY A 696 2.57 -37.74 -15.14
C GLY A 696 1.76 -36.87 -16.08
N TRP A 697 0.87 -36.07 -15.50
CA TRP A 697 -0.02 -35.18 -16.23
C TRP A 697 0.01 -33.77 -15.70
N LEU A 698 -0.22 -32.80 -16.59
CA LEU A 698 -0.58 -31.44 -16.20
C LEU A 698 -2.10 -31.31 -16.23
N LEU A 699 -2.65 -30.68 -15.21
CA LEU A 699 -4.06 -30.39 -15.09
C LEU A 699 -4.27 -28.88 -14.99
N THR A 700 -5.16 -28.34 -15.81
CA THR A 700 -5.54 -26.92 -15.76
C THR A 700 -7.00 -26.71 -16.08
N LEU A 701 -7.63 -25.76 -15.41
CA LEU A 701 -8.91 -25.23 -15.86
C LEU A 701 -8.71 -24.32 -17.07
N VAL A 702 -9.61 -24.44 -18.04
CA VAL A 702 -9.63 -23.61 -19.25
C VAL A 702 -11.03 -23.04 -19.42
N TRP A 703 -11.08 -21.75 -19.75
CA TRP A 703 -12.27 -21.09 -20.26
C TRP A 703 -12.18 -20.99 -21.78
N ASP A 704 -13.14 -21.58 -22.47
CA ASP A 704 -13.35 -21.38 -23.89
C ASP A 704 -14.34 -20.23 -24.08
N ALA A 705 -13.85 -19.05 -24.50
CA ALA A 705 -14.68 -17.87 -24.70
C ALA A 705 -15.57 -17.96 -25.96
N VAL A 706 -15.25 -18.87 -26.89
CA VAL A 706 -16.03 -19.09 -28.11
C VAL A 706 -17.24 -19.98 -27.80
N GLU A 707 -16.99 -21.13 -27.18
CA GLU A 707 -18.03 -22.09 -26.79
C GLU A 707 -18.74 -21.69 -25.47
N LYS A 708 -18.20 -20.70 -24.76
CA LYS A 708 -18.65 -20.25 -23.42
C LYS A 708 -18.73 -21.39 -22.41
N GLN A 709 -17.68 -22.22 -22.40
CA GLN A 709 -17.64 -23.47 -21.65
C GLN A 709 -16.34 -23.56 -20.86
N SER A 710 -16.44 -23.98 -19.59
CA SER A 710 -15.28 -24.32 -18.77
C SER A 710 -14.99 -25.80 -18.83
N GLU A 711 -13.71 -26.16 -18.82
CA GLU A 711 -13.25 -27.54 -18.83
C GLU A 711 -11.95 -27.70 -18.04
N LEU A 712 -11.71 -28.91 -17.52
CA LEU A 712 -10.41 -29.32 -17.01
C LEU A 712 -9.66 -30.07 -18.12
N LEU A 713 -8.53 -29.55 -18.55
CA LEU A 713 -7.63 -30.26 -19.46
C LEU A 713 -6.70 -31.18 -18.67
N VAL A 714 -6.50 -32.39 -19.20
CA VAL A 714 -5.47 -33.33 -18.73
C VAL A 714 -4.49 -33.53 -19.88
N ILE A 715 -3.24 -33.17 -19.68
CA ILE A 715 -2.20 -33.18 -20.72
C ILE A 715 -1.06 -34.09 -20.27
N ASN A 716 -0.56 -34.94 -21.17
CA ASN A 716 0.60 -35.79 -20.87
C ASN A 716 1.86 -34.91 -20.75
N ALA A 717 2.48 -34.89 -19.58
CA ALA A 717 3.63 -34.02 -19.32
C ALA A 717 4.88 -34.39 -20.13
N GLN A 718 4.99 -35.63 -20.64
CA GLN A 718 6.08 -36.05 -21.52
C GLN A 718 5.85 -35.68 -23.00
N ASN A 719 4.60 -35.40 -23.38
CA ASN A 719 4.23 -34.99 -24.74
C ASN A 719 3.37 -33.72 -24.68
N LEU A 720 3.97 -32.62 -24.25
CA LEU A 720 3.26 -31.38 -23.97
C LEU A 720 2.57 -30.79 -25.22
N GLU A 721 3.23 -30.83 -26.38
CA GLU A 721 2.72 -30.31 -27.66
C GLU A 721 1.60 -31.20 -28.26
N GLY A 722 1.39 -32.40 -27.69
CA GLY A 722 0.33 -33.30 -28.09
C GLY A 722 -1.06 -32.80 -27.73
N LYS A 723 -2.09 -33.49 -28.26
CA LYS A 723 -3.48 -33.24 -27.84
C LYS A 723 -3.66 -33.60 -26.35
N PRO A 724 -4.56 -32.92 -25.62
CA PRO A 724 -4.95 -33.35 -24.27
C PRO A 724 -5.41 -34.80 -24.29
N VAL A 725 -5.03 -35.58 -23.28
CA VAL A 725 -5.47 -36.99 -23.14
C VAL A 725 -6.97 -37.04 -22.82
N ALA A 726 -7.45 -36.07 -22.04
CA ALA A 726 -8.85 -35.90 -21.70
C ALA A 726 -9.19 -34.42 -21.52
N ARG A 727 -10.47 -34.11 -21.76
CA ARG A 727 -11.11 -32.83 -21.44
C ARG A 727 -12.36 -33.14 -20.63
N VAL A 728 -12.41 -32.68 -19.39
CA VAL A 728 -13.56 -32.88 -18.51
C VAL A 728 -14.43 -31.64 -18.57
N LEU A 729 -15.64 -31.74 -19.12
CA LEU A 729 -16.54 -30.62 -19.29
C LEU A 729 -17.21 -30.27 -17.95
N ILE A 730 -17.08 -29.02 -17.51
CA ILE A 730 -17.66 -28.55 -16.25
C ILE A 730 -19.08 -28.04 -16.50
N PRO A 731 -20.10 -28.39 -15.69
CA PRO A 731 -21.50 -28.07 -16.00
C PRO A 731 -21.86 -26.59 -15.84
N GLN A 732 -20.91 -25.75 -15.44
CA GLN A 732 -21.06 -24.31 -15.33
C GLN A 732 -19.76 -23.60 -15.68
N ARG A 733 -19.85 -22.29 -15.90
CA ARG A 733 -18.68 -21.42 -15.99
C ARG A 733 -17.91 -21.41 -14.69
N VAL A 734 -16.59 -21.49 -14.83
CA VAL A 734 -15.60 -21.41 -13.76
C VAL A 734 -14.77 -20.14 -14.02
N PRO A 735 -14.94 -19.08 -13.19
CA PRO A 735 -14.21 -17.83 -13.36
C PRO A 735 -12.70 -18.02 -13.32
N TYR A 736 -11.93 -17.04 -13.80
CA TYR A 736 -10.48 -17.06 -13.59
C TYR A 736 -10.15 -17.04 -12.10
N GLY A 737 -9.12 -17.79 -11.71
CA GLY A 737 -8.67 -17.88 -10.33
C GLY A 737 -7.16 -17.85 -10.22
N PHE A 738 -6.66 -18.21 -9.04
CA PHE A 738 -5.24 -18.15 -8.71
C PHE A 738 -4.67 -19.56 -8.64
N HIS A 739 -4.31 -20.04 -7.45
CA HIS A 739 -3.55 -21.27 -7.31
C HIS A 739 -4.42 -22.51 -7.26
N ALA A 740 -3.89 -23.55 -7.86
CA ALA A 740 -4.41 -24.88 -7.90
C ALA A 740 -3.50 -25.85 -7.14
N SER A 741 -4.07 -26.99 -6.78
CA SER A 741 -3.39 -28.09 -6.10
C SER A 741 -3.92 -29.42 -6.59
N TRP A 742 -3.03 -30.40 -6.69
CA TRP A 742 -3.38 -31.80 -6.97
C TRP A 742 -3.13 -32.64 -5.72
N LEU A 743 -4.16 -33.33 -5.26
CA LEU A 743 -4.10 -34.24 -4.11
C LEU A 743 -4.40 -35.66 -4.58
N SER A 744 -3.42 -36.56 -4.52
CA SER A 744 -3.67 -37.98 -4.77
C SER A 744 -4.55 -38.58 -3.66
N PHE A 745 -5.35 -39.62 -3.94
CA PHE A 745 -6.16 -40.22 -2.87
C PHE A 745 -5.34 -40.82 -1.73
N GLY A 746 -4.08 -41.22 -1.98
CA GLY A 746 -3.16 -41.63 -0.91
C GLY A 746 -2.85 -40.51 0.09
N GLN A 747 -2.98 -39.24 -0.30
CA GLN A 747 -2.81 -38.08 0.59
C GLN A 747 -4.12 -37.69 1.29
N VAL A 748 -5.27 -37.91 0.65
CA VAL A 748 -6.59 -37.50 1.15
C VAL A 748 -7.18 -38.52 2.14
N SER A 749 -6.71 -39.77 2.13
CA SER A 749 -7.18 -40.84 3.02
C SER A 749 -6.00 -41.57 3.66
N PRO A 750 -5.46 -41.07 4.79
CA PRO A 750 -4.43 -41.76 5.57
C PRO A 750 -4.96 -43.03 6.25
#